data_AF-A0A162A498-F1
#
_entry.id   AF-A0A162A498-F1
#
_cell.length_a   1.000
_cell.length_b   1.000
_cell.length_c   1.000
_cell.angle_alpha   90.00
_cell.angle_beta   90.00
_cell.angle_gamma   90.00
#
_symmetry.space_group_name_H-M   'P 1'
#
loop_
_entity.id
_entity.type
_entity.pdbx_description
1 polymer ?
#
loop_
_entity_poly.entity_id
_entity_poly.type
_entity_poly.pdbx_seq_one_letter_code
_entity_poly.pdbx_strand_id
1 'polypeptide(L)'
;MLVVALIALSFSISSAQNSSSSKSPCNSTPYPSLCRSSLPNNKTATVYDYCRYSVRNSLFGAQKFLSLIEKHLRDPSLSTGAARALEDCRLLAGLNIDYLTTSFKTVNKTQSVSASVADDVQTVLSALLTNTQTCKEGLQEIASSWISSKSDVSTPLVNDTRLFSVALALFDNGWVHKNNRGKTHPSRKLLGLRDGRLPLKMSDENKAIFESTGNRKLLQSTVVNDQIEVSKTVTVSQDGTGNYTTINEAVAAAPNNSVASSGYYLIHVTAGVYEEYVVVAKNKKYLMMVGDGINQTVITGNHSVDDGWSTFNSSTLAVTGQGFVGINMTIRNTAGAIKHQAVALRNSADLSTFYSCSFEGYQDTLYVHSLRQFYRECDIYGTVDFIFGNAAVVLQNCNMYPRLPLAKQFNAITAQGRTDPNQNTGISIQNCNITPADDLASSNGTTQTYLGRPWKEYSRTIYMQSFLDSFINPAGWREWSGDFALNTSYYAEFSNTDGRPFGTSSSLITEACSETPKKDLCEKIVNLDHMNPRNNLNDIAFIAFDQTDKAATSNIEFISQAKAIAGTTSNEVNKAFTVCDKEYERASDAIDNAISGLSSKTKGEEIEKFLKDASTAIETCEVSTKEQAGNALQLEHMNQDLLDLLKNALGVFHVYMKNG
;
A
#
# COMPACT_ATOMS: atom_id res chain seq x y z
N MET A 1 -38.56 34.91 -59.37
CA MET A 1 -38.11 35.85 -58.33
C MET A 1 -37.68 35.03 -57.12
N LEU A 2 -36.38 35.13 -56.81
CA LEU A 2 -35.66 34.69 -55.60
C LEU A 2 -35.85 33.26 -55.06
N VAL A 3 -34.93 32.39 -55.48
CA VAL A 3 -34.29 31.39 -54.61
C VAL A 3 -33.31 32.15 -53.70
N VAL A 4 -33.45 32.04 -52.38
CA VAL A 4 -32.42 32.50 -51.42
C VAL A 4 -32.04 31.34 -50.53
N ALA A 5 -30.77 30.98 -50.65
CA ALA A 5 -30.07 29.96 -49.89
C ALA A 5 -29.88 30.40 -48.43
N LEU A 6 -30.14 29.49 -47.50
CA LEU A 6 -29.67 29.58 -46.12
C LEU A 6 -28.17 29.23 -46.10
N ILE A 7 -27.34 30.27 -45.95
CA ILE A 7 -25.91 30.14 -45.68
C ILE A 7 -25.75 29.73 -44.21
N ALA A 8 -25.39 28.48 -43.97
CA ALA A 8 -24.86 28.05 -42.68
C ALA A 8 -23.42 28.57 -42.57
N LEU A 9 -23.20 29.56 -41.70
CA LEU A 9 -21.86 29.99 -41.29
C LEU A 9 -21.24 28.89 -40.43
N SER A 10 -20.37 28.10 -41.05
CA SER A 10 -19.43 27.22 -40.35
C SER A 10 -18.38 28.06 -39.63
N PHE A 11 -18.58 28.30 -38.34
CA PHE A 11 -17.46 28.69 -37.47
C PHE A 11 -16.53 27.49 -37.34
N SER A 12 -15.47 27.52 -38.15
CA SER A 12 -14.29 26.70 -37.94
C SER A 12 -13.62 27.20 -36.67
N ILE A 13 -13.92 26.58 -35.53
CA ILE A 13 -13.05 26.71 -34.35
C ILE A 13 -11.80 25.91 -34.70
N SER A 14 -10.85 26.60 -35.33
CA SER A 14 -9.46 26.18 -35.38
C SER A 14 -9.06 25.93 -33.93
N SER A 15 -8.96 24.66 -33.52
CA SER A 15 -8.31 24.31 -32.27
C SER A 15 -6.88 24.78 -32.42
N ALA A 16 -6.59 25.98 -31.92
CA ALA A 16 -5.25 26.46 -31.71
C ALA A 16 -4.56 25.35 -30.90
N GLN A 17 -3.61 24.67 -31.55
CA GLN A 17 -2.73 23.75 -30.87
C GLN A 17 -2.04 24.55 -29.79
N ASN A 18 -2.49 24.39 -28.55
CA ASN A 18 -1.71 24.77 -27.39
C ASN A 18 -0.43 23.93 -27.47
N SER A 19 0.63 24.54 -27.98
CA SER A 19 2.00 24.06 -27.87
C SER A 19 2.45 24.19 -26.41
N SER A 20 1.77 23.50 -25.50
CA SER A 20 2.37 23.18 -24.21
C SER A 20 3.54 22.25 -24.54
N SER A 21 4.77 22.67 -24.23
CA SER A 21 5.97 21.83 -24.31
C SER A 21 5.65 20.44 -23.76
N SER A 22 5.48 19.42 -24.62
CA SER A 22 5.03 18.12 -24.15
C SER A 22 6.14 17.54 -23.28
N LYS A 23 5.89 17.43 -21.97
CA LYS A 23 6.82 16.76 -21.06
C LYS A 23 7.00 15.35 -21.59
N SER A 24 8.26 14.99 -21.91
CA SER A 24 8.59 13.67 -22.44
C SER A 24 8.02 12.59 -21.50
N PRO A 25 7.38 11.52 -22.03
CA PRO A 25 6.87 10.43 -21.21
C PRO A 25 7.99 9.70 -20.43
N CYS A 26 9.26 9.90 -20.82
CA CYS A 26 10.41 9.40 -20.07
C CYS A 26 10.69 10.15 -18.77
N ASN A 27 10.04 11.28 -18.49
CA ASN A 27 10.31 12.04 -17.26
C ASN A 27 9.66 11.44 -16.01
N SER A 28 8.77 10.45 -16.17
CA SER A 28 8.08 9.77 -15.07
C SER A 28 8.81 8.53 -14.54
N THR A 29 9.78 8.00 -15.28
CA THR A 29 10.64 6.91 -14.81
C THR A 29 11.81 7.47 -13.98
N PRO A 30 12.28 6.74 -12.96
CA PRO A 30 13.57 7.00 -12.33
C PRO A 30 14.78 6.95 -13.29
N TYR A 31 14.62 6.39 -14.50
CA TYR A 31 15.68 6.22 -15.49
C TYR A 31 15.42 6.99 -16.81
N PRO A 32 15.29 8.33 -16.79
CA PRO A 32 14.89 9.11 -17.97
C PRO A 32 15.90 9.04 -19.11
N SER A 33 17.20 8.98 -18.80
CA SER A 33 18.27 8.86 -19.80
C SER A 33 18.18 7.53 -20.55
N LEU A 34 18.06 6.41 -19.81
CA LEU A 34 17.89 5.08 -20.37
C LEU A 34 16.61 4.96 -21.21
N CYS A 35 15.50 5.54 -20.73
CA CYS A 35 14.27 5.58 -21.49
C CYS A 35 14.47 6.26 -22.85
N ARG A 36 15.07 7.45 -22.88
CA ARG A 36 15.32 8.17 -24.16
C ARG A 36 16.28 7.43 -25.09
N SER A 37 17.31 6.76 -24.55
CA SER A 37 18.28 6.03 -25.37
C SER A 37 17.78 4.67 -25.87
N SER A 38 16.82 4.06 -25.17
CA SER A 38 16.30 2.73 -25.51
C SER A 38 15.11 2.78 -26.46
N LEU A 39 14.37 3.89 -26.50
CA LEU A 39 13.20 4.02 -27.36
C LEU A 39 13.58 4.33 -28.83
N PRO A 40 12.80 3.84 -29.81
CA PRO A 40 13.04 4.14 -31.22
C PRO A 40 12.85 5.63 -31.50
N ASN A 41 13.75 6.20 -32.31
CA ASN A 41 13.68 7.61 -32.72
C ASN A 41 12.57 7.80 -33.77
N ASN A 42 11.31 7.82 -33.33
CA ASN A 42 10.15 8.04 -34.17
C ASN A 42 9.33 9.23 -33.65
N LYS A 43 9.34 10.34 -34.40
CA LYS A 43 8.65 11.58 -34.03
C LYS A 43 7.12 11.45 -33.93
N THR A 44 6.52 10.41 -34.52
CA THR A 44 5.07 10.17 -34.48
C THR A 44 4.65 9.14 -33.44
N ALA A 45 5.59 8.50 -32.73
CA ALA A 45 5.28 7.49 -31.74
C ALA A 45 4.64 8.09 -30.49
N THR A 46 3.56 7.45 -30.03
CA THR A 46 2.83 7.79 -28.82
C THR A 46 3.41 7.10 -27.59
N VAL A 47 3.00 7.51 -26.39
CA VAL A 47 3.36 6.80 -25.14
C VAL A 47 2.99 5.31 -25.18
N TYR A 48 1.89 4.97 -25.85
CA TYR A 48 1.44 3.60 -26.04
C TYR A 48 2.43 2.79 -26.89
N ASP A 49 2.96 3.38 -27.96
CA ASP A 49 3.94 2.74 -28.84
C ASP A 49 5.26 2.51 -28.10
N TYR A 50 5.72 3.52 -27.34
CA TYR A 50 6.91 3.41 -26.50
C TYR A 50 6.76 2.35 -25.41
N CYS A 51 5.60 2.28 -24.76
CA CYS A 51 5.32 1.24 -23.77
C CYS A 51 5.35 -0.16 -24.41
N ARG A 52 4.71 -0.37 -25.57
CA ARG A 52 4.75 -1.66 -26.29
C ARG A 52 6.18 -2.07 -26.60
N TYR A 53 6.97 -1.14 -27.11
CA TYR A 53 8.37 -1.37 -27.43
C TYR A 53 9.14 -1.76 -26.16
N SER A 54 8.98 -1.00 -25.08
CA SER A 54 9.67 -1.24 -23.81
C SER A 54 9.29 -2.57 -23.16
N VAL A 55 8.01 -2.94 -23.14
CA VAL A 55 7.53 -4.26 -22.65
C VAL A 55 8.10 -5.39 -23.51
N ARG A 56 8.14 -5.24 -24.84
CA ARG A 56 8.72 -6.25 -25.74
C ARG A 56 10.22 -6.41 -25.55
N ASN A 57 10.95 -5.30 -25.38
CA ASN A 57 12.39 -5.32 -25.11
C ASN A 57 12.68 -5.96 -23.74
N SER A 58 11.87 -5.63 -22.73
CA SER A 58 11.92 -6.24 -21.40
C SER A 58 11.69 -7.76 -21.46
N LEU A 59 10.73 -8.23 -22.27
CA LEU A 59 10.48 -9.66 -22.47
C LEU A 59 11.70 -10.38 -23.07
N PHE A 60 12.35 -9.77 -24.05
CA PHE A 60 13.58 -10.31 -24.64
C PHE A 60 14.73 -10.36 -23.62
N GLY A 61 14.91 -9.31 -22.82
CA GLY A 61 15.88 -9.27 -21.72
C GLY A 61 15.65 -10.40 -20.72
N ALA A 62 14.40 -10.55 -20.23
CA ALA A 62 14.02 -11.59 -19.29
C ALA A 62 14.28 -13.02 -19.81
N GLN A 63 13.98 -13.28 -21.09
CA GLN A 63 14.25 -14.58 -21.73
C GLN A 63 15.75 -14.88 -21.80
N LYS A 64 16.56 -13.87 -22.14
CA LYS A 64 18.02 -14.00 -22.17
C LYS A 64 18.59 -14.23 -20.78
N PHE A 65 18.08 -13.52 -19.77
CA PHE A 65 18.48 -13.69 -18.38
C PHE A 65 18.15 -15.10 -17.87
N LEU A 66 16.94 -15.60 -18.12
CA LEU A 66 16.57 -16.98 -17.75
C LEU A 66 17.52 -18.00 -18.39
N SER A 67 17.80 -17.86 -19.69
CA SER A 67 18.73 -18.75 -20.40
C SER A 67 20.15 -18.73 -19.81
N LEU A 68 20.59 -17.56 -19.32
CA LEU A 68 21.88 -17.40 -18.64
C LEU A 68 21.88 -18.10 -17.27
N ILE A 69 20.81 -17.95 -16.49
CA ILE A 69 20.67 -18.63 -15.18
C ILE A 69 20.66 -20.14 -15.37
N GLU A 70 19.92 -20.67 -16.34
CA GLU A 70 19.91 -22.10 -16.68
C GLU A 70 21.28 -22.62 -17.12
N LYS A 71 22.09 -21.78 -17.78
CA LYS A 71 23.47 -22.13 -18.13
C LYS A 71 24.34 -22.28 -16.87
N HIS A 72 24.25 -21.33 -15.94
CA HIS A 72 25.04 -21.39 -14.69
C HIS A 72 24.60 -22.54 -13.80
N LEU A 73 23.30 -22.84 -13.71
CA LEU A 73 22.79 -23.98 -12.95
C LEU A 73 23.31 -25.36 -13.41
N ARG A 74 23.87 -25.46 -14.62
CA ARG A 74 24.51 -26.69 -15.12
C ARG A 74 25.96 -26.85 -14.67
N ASP A 75 26.55 -25.83 -14.04
CA ASP A 75 27.92 -25.88 -13.55
C ASP A 75 27.98 -26.73 -12.26
N PRO A 76 28.65 -27.91 -12.28
CA PRO A 76 28.73 -28.78 -11.12
C PRO A 76 29.60 -28.20 -10.00
N SER A 77 30.36 -27.12 -10.26
CA SER A 77 31.21 -26.46 -9.26
C SER A 77 30.46 -25.42 -8.41
N LEU A 78 29.17 -25.20 -8.67
CA LEU A 78 28.35 -24.29 -7.86
C LEU A 78 28.30 -24.73 -6.40
N SER A 79 28.53 -23.77 -5.50
CA SER A 79 28.22 -23.99 -4.09
C SER A 79 26.71 -24.18 -3.90
N THR A 80 26.32 -24.87 -2.83
CA THR A 80 24.91 -25.09 -2.49
C THR A 80 24.13 -23.78 -2.38
N GLY A 81 24.73 -22.74 -1.77
CA GLY A 81 24.10 -21.41 -1.67
C GLY A 81 23.91 -20.74 -3.03
N ALA A 82 24.91 -20.81 -3.91
CA ALA A 82 24.80 -20.27 -5.27
C ALA A 82 23.75 -21.02 -6.10
N ALA A 83 23.69 -22.35 -6.01
CA ALA A 83 22.67 -23.15 -6.68
C ALA A 83 21.26 -22.78 -6.19
N ARG A 84 21.05 -22.66 -4.87
CA ARG A 84 19.75 -22.24 -4.29
C ARG A 84 19.32 -20.85 -4.75
N ALA A 85 20.22 -19.86 -4.69
CA ALA A 85 19.90 -18.51 -5.15
C ALA A 85 19.61 -18.44 -6.65
N LEU A 86 20.32 -19.22 -7.47
CA LEU A 86 20.06 -19.32 -8.91
C LEU A 86 18.73 -20.01 -9.22
N GLU A 87 18.33 -21.00 -8.41
CA GLU A 87 17.01 -21.63 -8.50
C GLU A 87 15.88 -20.63 -8.20
N ASP A 88 16.06 -19.78 -7.18
CA ASP A 88 15.12 -18.68 -6.89
C ASP A 88 15.04 -17.72 -8.09
N CYS A 89 16.19 -17.30 -8.62
CA CYS A 89 16.26 -16.46 -9.82
C CYS A 89 15.59 -17.11 -11.05
N ARG A 90 15.71 -18.43 -11.22
CA ARG A 90 15.06 -19.18 -12.32
C ARG A 90 13.54 -19.08 -12.21
N LEU A 91 12.99 -19.31 -11.02
CA LEU A 91 11.55 -19.18 -10.76
C LEU A 91 11.07 -17.74 -11.03
N LEU A 92 11.75 -16.75 -10.47
CA LEU A 92 11.40 -15.33 -10.57
C LEU A 92 11.48 -14.81 -12.01
N ALA A 93 12.52 -15.20 -12.76
CA ALA A 93 12.65 -14.86 -14.17
C ALA A 93 11.54 -15.52 -15.02
N GLY A 94 11.16 -16.76 -14.71
CA GLY A 94 10.04 -17.44 -15.35
C GLY A 94 8.70 -16.72 -15.11
N LEU A 95 8.45 -16.23 -13.88
CA LEU A 95 7.28 -15.41 -13.58
C LEU A 95 7.29 -14.08 -14.34
N ASN A 96 8.45 -13.43 -14.45
CA ASN A 96 8.59 -12.18 -15.19
C ASN A 96 8.23 -12.34 -16.67
N ILE A 97 8.66 -13.44 -17.30
CA ILE A 97 8.32 -13.75 -18.69
C ILE A 97 6.80 -13.92 -18.85
N ASP A 98 6.13 -14.60 -17.92
CA ASP A 98 4.67 -14.79 -17.96
C ASP A 98 3.92 -13.46 -17.83
N TYR A 99 4.36 -12.61 -16.88
CA TYR A 99 3.78 -11.28 -16.66
C TYR A 99 3.98 -10.37 -17.85
N LEU A 100 5.20 -10.27 -18.39
CA LEU A 100 5.50 -9.47 -19.59
C LEU A 100 4.71 -9.96 -20.81
N THR A 101 4.61 -11.27 -21.00
CA THR A 101 3.82 -11.86 -22.09
C THR A 101 2.34 -11.51 -21.97
N THR A 102 1.79 -11.59 -20.75
CA THR A 102 0.38 -11.27 -20.49
C THR A 102 0.10 -9.78 -20.65
N SER A 103 0.94 -8.92 -20.06
CA SER A 103 0.86 -7.47 -20.23
C SER A 103 0.93 -7.06 -21.69
N PHE A 104 1.87 -7.62 -22.45
CA PHE A 104 2.01 -7.35 -23.88
C PHE A 104 0.74 -7.75 -24.63
N LYS A 105 0.20 -8.96 -24.40
CA LYS A 105 -1.05 -9.41 -25.03
C LYS A 105 -2.21 -8.46 -24.76
N THR A 106 -2.37 -8.00 -23.52
CA THR A 106 -3.44 -7.07 -23.12
C THR A 106 -3.30 -5.74 -23.84
N VAL A 107 -2.10 -5.17 -23.88
CA VAL A 107 -1.95 -3.83 -24.43
C VAL A 107 -1.87 -3.84 -25.96
N ASN A 108 -1.21 -4.82 -26.61
CA ASN A 108 -0.61 -4.78 -27.97
C ASN A 108 -1.34 -3.99 -29.08
N LYS A 109 -2.69 -3.97 -29.09
CA LYS A 109 -3.47 -3.33 -30.16
C LYS A 109 -4.46 -2.27 -29.69
N THR A 110 -4.50 -1.94 -28.40
CA THR A 110 -5.43 -0.94 -27.86
C THR A 110 -4.71 0.24 -27.23
N GLN A 111 -5.30 1.43 -27.31
CA GLN A 111 -4.89 2.63 -26.57
C GLN A 111 -5.78 2.88 -25.35
N SER A 112 -6.84 2.09 -25.16
CA SER A 112 -7.71 2.19 -23.99
C SER A 112 -7.96 0.81 -23.37
N VAL A 113 -8.02 0.77 -22.05
CA VAL A 113 -8.45 -0.39 -21.28
C VAL A 113 -9.35 0.10 -20.14
N SER A 114 -10.16 -0.79 -19.55
CA SER A 114 -10.90 -0.42 -18.35
C SER A 114 -9.94 -0.17 -17.18
N ALA A 115 -10.36 0.63 -16.19
CA ALA A 115 -9.52 0.90 -15.00
C ALA A 115 -9.04 -0.39 -14.31
N SER A 116 -9.92 -1.37 -14.14
CA SER A 116 -9.56 -2.68 -13.58
C SER A 116 -8.48 -3.40 -14.38
N VAL A 117 -8.53 -3.34 -15.72
CA VAL A 117 -7.52 -3.98 -16.58
C VAL A 117 -6.20 -3.20 -16.52
N ALA A 118 -6.26 -1.86 -16.42
CA ALA A 118 -5.06 -1.04 -16.20
C ALA A 118 -4.39 -1.40 -14.87
N ASP A 119 -5.18 -1.52 -13.80
CA ASP A 119 -4.70 -1.91 -12.47
C ASP A 119 -4.09 -3.32 -12.49
N ASP A 120 -4.71 -4.28 -13.18
CA ASP A 120 -4.18 -5.64 -13.35
C ASP A 120 -2.79 -5.62 -14.02
N VAL A 121 -2.64 -4.87 -15.12
CA VAL A 121 -1.37 -4.77 -15.84
C VAL A 121 -0.32 -4.01 -15.02
N GLN A 122 -0.69 -2.92 -14.35
CA GLN A 122 0.23 -2.19 -13.46
C GLN A 122 0.71 -3.08 -12.30
N THR A 123 -0.17 -3.91 -11.74
CA THR A 123 0.15 -4.84 -10.65
C THR A 123 1.20 -5.86 -11.08
N VAL A 124 1.01 -6.52 -12.23
CA VAL A 124 1.99 -7.53 -12.71
C VAL A 124 3.29 -6.89 -13.20
N LEU A 125 3.26 -5.67 -13.76
CA LEU A 125 4.48 -4.91 -14.09
C LEU A 125 5.23 -4.48 -12.82
N SER A 126 4.50 -4.12 -11.75
CA SER A 126 5.11 -3.82 -10.45
C SER A 126 5.81 -5.05 -9.87
N ALA A 127 5.24 -6.24 -10.02
CA ALA A 127 5.84 -7.48 -9.56
C ALA A 127 7.16 -7.84 -10.28
N LEU A 128 7.38 -7.36 -11.52
CA LEU A 128 8.64 -7.58 -12.24
C LEU A 128 9.85 -7.06 -11.46
N LEU A 129 9.72 -5.83 -10.94
CA LEU A 129 10.75 -5.16 -10.15
C LEU A 129 10.97 -5.87 -8.81
N THR A 130 9.89 -6.31 -8.16
CA THR A 130 9.98 -7.11 -6.93
C THR A 130 10.73 -8.41 -7.17
N ASN A 131 10.43 -9.11 -8.27
CA ASN A 131 11.06 -10.38 -8.62
C ASN A 131 12.56 -10.21 -8.91
N THR A 132 12.95 -9.20 -9.70
CA THR A 132 14.38 -8.96 -9.96
C THR A 132 15.12 -8.52 -8.71
N GLN A 133 14.51 -7.68 -7.87
CA GLN A 133 15.11 -7.27 -6.60
C GLN A 133 15.32 -8.47 -5.67
N THR A 134 14.33 -9.37 -5.58
CA THR A 134 14.42 -10.60 -4.77
C THR A 134 15.55 -11.51 -5.26
N CYS A 135 15.64 -11.74 -6.58
CA CYS A 135 16.74 -12.53 -7.16
C CYS A 135 18.11 -11.90 -6.84
N LYS A 136 18.22 -10.58 -6.95
CA LYS A 136 19.46 -9.86 -6.61
C LYS A 136 19.84 -10.04 -5.15
N GLU A 137 18.89 -9.86 -4.24
CA GLU A 137 19.11 -9.97 -2.80
C GLU A 137 19.47 -11.39 -2.39
N GLY A 138 18.77 -12.41 -2.90
CA GLY A 138 19.12 -13.80 -2.63
C GLY A 138 20.54 -14.15 -3.09
N LEU A 139 20.95 -13.69 -4.28
CA LEU A 139 22.33 -13.84 -4.74
C LEU A 139 23.34 -13.11 -3.85
N GLN A 140 23.00 -11.95 -3.31
CA GLN A 140 23.87 -11.19 -2.41
C GLN A 140 23.91 -11.77 -0.99
N GLU A 141 22.83 -12.39 -0.53
CA GLU A 141 22.67 -12.94 0.81
C GLU A 141 23.42 -14.26 0.96
N ILE A 142 23.17 -15.23 0.07
CA ILE A 142 23.71 -16.60 0.20
C ILE A 142 24.74 -16.99 -0.86
N ALA A 143 25.04 -16.08 -1.80
CA ALA A 143 25.99 -16.33 -2.89
C ALA A 143 26.90 -15.12 -3.20
N SER A 144 27.17 -14.27 -2.20
CA SER A 144 27.90 -13.00 -2.34
C SER A 144 29.24 -13.15 -3.09
N SER A 145 30.07 -14.09 -2.67
CA SER A 145 31.38 -14.36 -3.29
C SER A 145 31.24 -14.78 -4.76
N TRP A 146 30.22 -15.60 -5.07
CA TRP A 146 29.94 -16.03 -6.42
C TRP A 146 29.50 -14.86 -7.28
N ILE A 147 28.46 -14.11 -6.88
CA ILE A 147 27.90 -13.02 -7.70
C ILE A 147 28.88 -11.85 -7.89
N SER A 148 29.74 -11.56 -6.91
CA SER A 148 30.80 -10.54 -7.03
C SER A 148 31.78 -10.85 -8.16
N SER A 149 31.99 -12.12 -8.50
CA SER A 149 32.86 -12.54 -9.61
C SER A 149 32.13 -12.74 -10.95
N LYS A 150 30.80 -12.66 -10.96
CA LYS A 150 29.93 -12.97 -12.10
C LYS A 150 29.25 -11.72 -12.65
N SER A 151 30.05 -10.84 -13.24
CA SER A 151 29.56 -9.63 -13.91
C SER A 151 28.59 -9.92 -15.06
N ASP A 152 28.71 -11.11 -15.66
CA ASP A 152 27.83 -11.61 -16.70
C ASP A 152 26.39 -11.86 -16.20
N VAL A 153 26.19 -12.09 -14.89
CA VAL A 153 24.87 -12.25 -14.26
C VAL A 153 24.38 -10.95 -13.61
N SER A 154 25.24 -10.28 -12.86
CA SER A 154 24.86 -9.06 -12.13
C SER A 154 24.53 -7.89 -13.06
N THR A 155 25.22 -7.76 -14.21
CA THR A 155 24.97 -6.67 -15.17
C THR A 155 23.60 -6.80 -15.85
N PRO A 156 23.22 -7.96 -16.45
CA PRO A 156 21.87 -8.14 -16.97
C PRO A 156 20.78 -7.92 -15.94
N LEU A 157 20.97 -8.38 -14.70
CA LEU A 157 19.96 -8.22 -13.64
C LEU A 157 19.67 -6.74 -13.31
N VAL A 158 20.72 -5.91 -13.25
CA VAL A 158 20.58 -4.45 -13.08
C VAL A 158 19.93 -3.82 -14.31
N ASN A 159 20.34 -4.22 -15.51
CA ASN A 159 19.78 -3.68 -16.76
C ASN A 159 18.29 -4.01 -16.91
N ASP A 160 17.89 -5.26 -16.66
CA ASP A 160 16.51 -5.71 -16.71
C ASP A 160 15.66 -4.97 -15.68
N THR A 161 16.15 -4.77 -14.45
CA THR A 161 15.46 -3.97 -13.43
C THR A 161 15.18 -2.55 -13.93
N ARG A 162 16.16 -1.89 -14.56
CA ARG A 162 15.97 -0.56 -15.13
C ARG A 162 15.00 -0.55 -16.31
N LEU A 163 15.06 -1.55 -17.18
CA LEU A 163 14.13 -1.70 -18.31
C LEU A 163 12.69 -1.93 -17.83
N PHE A 164 12.49 -2.76 -16.79
CA PHE A 164 11.18 -3.01 -16.21
C PHE A 164 10.60 -1.74 -15.57
N SER A 165 11.42 -0.92 -14.92
CA SER A 165 11.03 0.40 -14.39
C SER A 165 10.59 1.35 -15.50
N VAL A 166 11.34 1.40 -16.62
CA VAL A 166 10.94 2.20 -17.79
C VAL A 166 9.61 1.69 -18.37
N ALA A 167 9.43 0.38 -18.50
CA ALA A 167 8.20 -0.21 -19.01
C ALA A 167 6.99 0.11 -18.12
N LEU A 168 7.16 0.02 -16.79
CA LEU A 168 6.13 0.36 -15.80
C LEU A 168 5.73 1.84 -15.88
N ALA A 169 6.70 2.75 -15.92
CA ALA A 169 6.43 4.19 -15.98
C ALA A 169 5.72 4.60 -17.27
N LEU A 170 6.15 4.05 -18.42
CA LEU A 170 5.48 4.29 -19.71
C LEU A 170 4.06 3.73 -19.72
N PHE A 171 3.85 2.57 -19.08
CA PHE A 171 2.51 2.00 -18.92
C PHE A 171 1.61 2.89 -18.05
N ASP A 172 2.11 3.34 -16.88
CA ASP A 172 1.38 4.23 -15.97
C ASP A 172 0.95 5.53 -16.69
N ASN A 173 1.85 6.13 -17.47
CA ASN A 173 1.55 7.36 -18.21
C ASN A 173 0.56 7.15 -19.37
N GLY A 174 0.55 5.95 -19.97
CA GLY A 174 -0.36 5.63 -21.07
C GLY A 174 -1.76 5.26 -20.61
N TRP A 175 -1.88 4.31 -19.67
CA TRP A 175 -3.16 3.67 -19.34
C TRP A 175 -3.68 3.96 -17.93
N VAL A 176 -2.87 4.53 -17.02
CA VAL A 176 -3.29 4.81 -15.64
C VAL A 176 -3.66 6.29 -15.49
N HIS A 177 -4.92 6.63 -15.74
CA HIS A 177 -5.40 8.01 -15.63
C HIS A 177 -5.63 8.43 -14.17
N LYS A 178 -4.87 9.44 -13.69
CA LYS A 178 -5.00 9.98 -12.32
C LYS A 178 -6.41 10.53 -12.00
N ASN A 179 -7.13 11.06 -12.99
CA ASN A 179 -8.45 11.68 -12.82
C ASN A 179 -9.63 10.70 -12.64
N ASN A 180 -9.42 9.38 -12.80
CA ASN A 180 -10.46 8.36 -12.64
C ASN A 180 -10.31 7.53 -11.35
N ARG A 181 -9.33 7.83 -10.49
CA ARG A 181 -9.13 7.12 -9.20
C ARG A 181 -10.29 7.32 -8.18
N GLY A 182 -11.25 8.20 -8.49
CA GLY A 182 -12.45 8.46 -7.68
C GLY A 182 -13.77 7.98 -8.30
N LYS A 183 -13.77 7.32 -9.47
CA LYS A 183 -15.03 6.79 -10.04
C LYS A 183 -15.27 5.39 -9.51
N THR A 184 -16.38 5.23 -8.79
CA THR A 184 -16.90 3.99 -8.20
C THR A 184 -16.44 2.74 -8.94
N HIS A 185 -15.47 2.03 -8.34
CA HIS A 185 -15.23 0.63 -8.70
C HIS A 185 -16.56 -0.12 -8.47
N PRO A 186 -16.92 -1.10 -9.33
CA PRO A 186 -18.05 -1.96 -9.04
C PRO A 186 -17.82 -2.52 -7.64
N SER A 187 -18.78 -2.31 -6.75
CA SER A 187 -18.79 -2.82 -5.39
C SER A 187 -18.74 -4.34 -5.45
N ARG A 188 -17.53 -4.92 -5.54
CA ARG A 188 -17.31 -6.30 -5.18
C ARG A 188 -17.52 -6.33 -3.67
N LYS A 189 -18.70 -6.76 -3.23
CA LYS A 189 -18.98 -6.97 -1.83
C LYS A 189 -17.87 -7.86 -1.28
N LEU A 190 -17.19 -7.37 -0.24
CA LEU A 190 -16.26 -8.17 0.52
C LEU A 190 -17.07 -9.35 1.07
N LEU A 191 -16.77 -10.57 0.63
CA LEU A 191 -17.40 -11.77 1.17
C LEU A 191 -16.89 -11.92 2.61
N GLY A 192 -17.63 -11.35 3.56
CA GLY A 192 -17.42 -11.59 4.97
C GLY A 192 -17.94 -12.98 5.31
N LEU A 193 -17.22 -13.70 6.17
CA LEU A 193 -17.82 -14.85 6.84
C LEU A 193 -18.99 -14.34 7.67
N ARG A 194 -20.18 -14.88 7.38
CA ARG A 194 -21.40 -14.59 8.13
C ARG A 194 -21.51 -15.66 9.21
N ASP A 195 -21.51 -15.25 10.47
CA ASP A 195 -21.49 -16.16 11.63
C ASP A 195 -20.31 -17.16 11.61
N GLY A 196 -19.15 -16.74 11.10
CA GLY A 196 -17.94 -17.58 11.01
C GLY A 196 -17.98 -18.66 9.92
N ARG A 197 -18.90 -18.55 8.93
CA ARG A 197 -19.10 -19.58 7.89
C ARG A 197 -18.95 -19.01 6.47
N LEU A 198 -18.30 -19.78 5.60
CA LEU A 198 -18.17 -19.48 4.17
C LEU A 198 -19.45 -19.92 3.44
N PRO A 199 -20.01 -19.09 2.55
CA PRO A 199 -21.14 -19.46 1.71
C PRO A 199 -20.67 -20.37 0.56
N LEU A 200 -20.28 -21.62 0.85
CA LEU A 200 -19.81 -22.56 -0.17
C LEU A 200 -20.99 -23.20 -0.91
N LYS A 201 -20.88 -23.30 -2.23
CA LYS A 201 -21.75 -24.08 -3.12
C LYS A 201 -20.96 -25.27 -3.67
N MET A 202 -21.44 -26.47 -3.39
CA MET A 202 -20.77 -27.71 -3.77
C MET A 202 -21.79 -28.84 -3.96
N SER A 203 -21.39 -29.92 -4.64
CA SER A 203 -22.19 -31.13 -4.78
C SER A 203 -22.43 -31.81 -3.42
N ASP A 204 -23.47 -32.64 -3.33
CA ASP A 204 -23.76 -33.41 -2.10
C ASP A 204 -22.59 -34.33 -1.70
N GLU A 205 -21.86 -34.88 -2.68
CA GLU A 205 -20.65 -35.68 -2.45
C GLU A 205 -19.55 -34.84 -1.79
N ASN A 206 -19.21 -33.68 -2.36
CA ASN A 206 -18.20 -32.78 -1.80
C ASN A 206 -18.60 -32.30 -0.40
N LYS A 207 -19.90 -32.03 -0.20
CA LYS A 207 -20.46 -31.63 1.09
C LYS A 207 -20.30 -32.74 2.13
N ALA A 208 -20.63 -33.98 1.78
CA ALA A 208 -20.47 -35.11 2.68
C ALA A 208 -18.99 -35.32 3.07
N ILE A 209 -18.05 -35.13 2.15
CA ILE A 209 -16.60 -35.24 2.45
C ILE A 209 -16.18 -34.15 3.46
N PHE A 210 -16.60 -32.90 3.23
CA PHE A 210 -16.26 -31.77 4.09
C PHE A 210 -16.90 -31.88 5.49
N GLU A 211 -18.17 -32.29 5.58
CA GLU A 211 -18.91 -32.42 6.83
C GLU A 211 -18.58 -33.68 7.64
N SER A 212 -18.10 -34.75 7.00
CA SER A 212 -17.75 -36.00 7.70
C SER A 212 -16.44 -35.91 8.49
N THR A 213 -15.57 -34.99 8.11
CA THR A 213 -14.23 -34.84 8.69
C THR A 213 -14.09 -33.60 9.56
N GLY A 214 -14.82 -32.52 9.26
CA GLY A 214 -14.91 -31.35 10.14
C GLY A 214 -16.13 -31.43 11.06
N ASN A 215 -16.00 -31.10 12.35
CA ASN A 215 -17.13 -30.91 13.28
C ASN A 215 -18.03 -29.69 12.91
N ARG A 216 -18.08 -29.29 11.63
CA ARG A 216 -18.79 -28.11 11.10
C ARG A 216 -19.97 -28.57 10.24
N LYS A 217 -21.19 -28.48 10.78
CA LYS A 217 -22.43 -28.58 9.97
C LYS A 217 -22.55 -27.36 9.04
N LEU A 218 -22.57 -27.56 7.72
CA LEU A 218 -22.79 -26.50 6.74
C LEU A 218 -24.28 -26.10 6.77
N LEU A 219 -24.60 -24.99 7.44
CA LEU A 219 -25.93 -24.37 7.27
C LEU A 219 -25.89 -23.55 5.99
N GLN A 220 -26.66 -23.96 4.99
CA GLN A 220 -26.80 -23.22 3.74
C GLN A 220 -27.40 -21.85 4.04
N SER A 221 -26.68 -20.79 3.66
CA SER A 221 -27.28 -19.47 3.50
C SER A 221 -28.24 -19.52 2.31
N THR A 222 -29.51 -19.19 2.54
CA THR A 222 -30.60 -19.14 1.55
C THR A 222 -30.48 -18.01 0.53
N VAL A 223 -29.37 -17.25 0.53
CA VAL A 223 -29.14 -16.16 -0.43
C VAL A 223 -28.37 -16.69 -1.64
N VAL A 224 -29.08 -16.78 -2.78
CA VAL A 224 -28.66 -17.44 -4.02
C VAL A 224 -27.53 -16.72 -4.79
N ASN A 225 -27.25 -15.45 -4.48
CA ASN A 225 -26.43 -14.60 -5.37
C ASN A 225 -24.95 -14.43 -4.98
N ASP A 226 -24.48 -14.98 -3.86
CA ASP A 226 -23.10 -14.74 -3.33
C ASP A 226 -22.40 -16.03 -2.85
N GLN A 227 -22.64 -17.18 -3.50
CA GLN A 227 -22.04 -18.47 -3.11
C GLN A 227 -20.72 -18.76 -3.86
N ILE A 228 -19.74 -19.33 -3.16
CA ILE A 228 -18.41 -19.72 -3.68
C ILE A 228 -18.48 -21.15 -4.21
N GLU A 229 -18.29 -21.33 -5.52
CA GLU A 229 -18.31 -22.64 -6.16
C GLU A 229 -17.08 -23.48 -5.77
N VAL A 230 -17.29 -24.73 -5.35
CA VAL A 230 -16.26 -25.72 -5.06
C VAL A 230 -16.42 -26.91 -6.02
N SER A 231 -15.43 -27.14 -6.87
CA SER A 231 -15.45 -28.20 -7.88
C SER A 231 -15.16 -29.58 -7.31
N LYS A 232 -14.17 -29.67 -6.42
CA LYS A 232 -13.78 -30.93 -5.78
C LYS A 232 -13.32 -30.66 -4.36
N THR A 233 -13.68 -31.56 -3.45
CA THR A 233 -13.15 -31.59 -2.09
C THR A 233 -12.31 -32.85 -1.89
N VAL A 234 -11.13 -32.70 -1.28
CA VAL A 234 -10.28 -33.80 -0.80
C VAL A 234 -9.84 -33.52 0.62
N THR A 235 -9.58 -34.59 1.39
CA THR A 235 -9.13 -34.50 2.78
C THR A 235 -7.69 -34.98 2.92
N VAL A 236 -6.90 -34.28 3.72
CA VAL A 236 -5.57 -34.68 4.18
C VAL A 236 -5.69 -35.06 5.65
N SER A 237 -5.31 -36.29 6.00
CA SER A 237 -5.27 -36.75 7.39
C SER A 237 -4.07 -37.66 7.65
N GLN A 238 -3.27 -37.35 8.67
CA GLN A 238 -2.04 -38.09 9.00
C GLN A 238 -2.33 -39.53 9.48
N ASP A 239 -3.55 -39.80 9.98
CA ASP A 239 -4.00 -41.12 10.41
C ASP A 239 -4.44 -42.05 9.26
N GLY A 240 -4.41 -41.55 8.02
CA GLY A 240 -4.79 -42.31 6.82
C GLY A 240 -6.29 -42.40 6.56
N THR A 241 -7.14 -41.71 7.34
CA THR A 241 -8.60 -41.69 7.12
C THR A 241 -9.03 -40.74 5.99
N GLY A 242 -8.13 -39.85 5.56
CA GLY A 242 -8.34 -38.91 4.45
C GLY A 242 -8.02 -39.49 3.07
N ASN A 243 -8.11 -38.65 2.03
CA ASN A 243 -7.69 -39.01 0.67
C ASN A 243 -6.16 -39.04 0.52
N TYR A 244 -5.45 -38.22 1.30
CA TYR A 244 -4.00 -38.11 1.31
C TYR A 244 -3.49 -38.06 2.76
N THR A 245 -2.20 -38.39 2.95
CA THR A 245 -1.56 -38.32 4.27
C THR A 245 -0.74 -37.06 4.45
N THR A 246 -0.34 -36.42 3.35
CA THR A 246 0.45 -35.19 3.32
C THR A 246 -0.25 -34.09 2.54
N ILE A 247 0.08 -32.84 2.87
CA ILE A 247 -0.47 -31.66 2.17
C ILE A 247 0.12 -31.58 0.75
N ASN A 248 1.40 -31.91 0.59
CA ASN A 248 2.06 -31.91 -0.71
C ASN A 248 1.41 -32.87 -1.73
N GLU A 249 0.98 -34.07 -1.31
CA GLU A 249 0.25 -35.00 -2.17
C GLU A 249 -1.07 -34.41 -2.67
N ALA A 250 -1.85 -33.78 -1.78
CA ALA A 250 -3.12 -33.16 -2.14
C ALA A 250 -2.93 -31.97 -3.10
N VAL A 251 -1.91 -31.13 -2.87
CA VAL A 251 -1.54 -30.04 -3.80
C VAL A 251 -1.09 -30.59 -5.16
N ALA A 252 -0.30 -31.67 -5.17
CA ALA A 252 0.15 -32.33 -6.39
C ALA A 252 -1.02 -32.88 -7.22
N ALA A 253 -2.05 -33.41 -6.56
CA ALA A 253 -3.24 -33.96 -7.21
C ALA A 253 -4.21 -32.90 -7.77
N ALA A 254 -4.17 -31.66 -7.26
CA ALA A 254 -5.03 -30.59 -7.75
C ALA A 254 -4.81 -30.30 -9.26
N PRO A 255 -5.85 -29.93 -10.03
CA PRO A 255 -5.70 -29.64 -11.46
C PRO A 255 -4.79 -28.44 -11.72
N ASN A 256 -4.09 -28.50 -12.85
CA ASN A 256 -3.24 -27.39 -13.30
C ASN A 256 -4.04 -26.41 -14.17
N ASN A 257 -3.77 -25.12 -14.00
CA ASN A 257 -4.31 -24.00 -14.77
C ASN A 257 -5.84 -23.89 -14.73
N SER A 258 -6.45 -24.22 -13.59
CA SER A 258 -7.87 -23.96 -13.33
C SER A 258 -8.22 -22.49 -13.60
N VAL A 259 -9.45 -22.25 -14.04
CA VAL A 259 -10.02 -20.91 -14.25
C VAL A 259 -11.06 -20.61 -13.18
N ALA A 260 -11.30 -19.34 -12.87
CA ALA A 260 -12.21 -18.93 -11.80
C ALA A 260 -13.62 -19.55 -11.94
N SER A 261 -14.12 -19.66 -13.17
CA SER A 261 -15.44 -20.22 -13.48
C SER A 261 -15.57 -21.72 -13.20
N SER A 262 -14.44 -22.44 -13.03
CA SER A 262 -14.46 -23.85 -12.66
C SER A 262 -14.70 -24.07 -11.17
N GLY A 263 -14.63 -23.04 -10.33
CA GLY A 263 -14.71 -23.17 -8.88
C GLY A 263 -13.43 -23.68 -8.23
N TYR A 264 -13.40 -23.65 -6.90
CA TYR A 264 -12.21 -23.99 -6.10
C TYR A 264 -11.98 -25.50 -5.99
N TYR A 265 -10.72 -25.92 -6.04
CA TYR A 265 -10.29 -27.22 -5.55
C TYR A 265 -10.01 -27.10 -4.04
N LEU A 266 -10.86 -27.70 -3.22
CA LEU A 266 -10.81 -27.60 -1.76
C LEU A 266 -9.99 -28.75 -1.18
N ILE A 267 -8.95 -28.40 -0.44
CA ILE A 267 -8.15 -29.31 0.39
C ILE A 267 -8.52 -29.04 1.85
N HIS A 268 -9.24 -29.97 2.46
CA HIS A 268 -9.49 -29.97 3.89
C HIS A 268 -8.31 -30.66 4.60
N VAL A 269 -7.65 -29.96 5.51
CA VAL A 269 -6.50 -30.48 6.26
C VAL A 269 -6.94 -30.66 7.71
N THR A 270 -7.00 -31.90 8.18
CA THR A 270 -7.49 -32.20 9.53
C THR A 270 -6.56 -31.67 10.62
N ALA A 271 -7.02 -31.70 11.87
CA ALA A 271 -6.20 -31.35 13.01
C ALA A 271 -4.94 -32.25 13.09
N GLY A 272 -3.79 -31.62 13.32
CA GLY A 272 -2.49 -32.27 13.27
C GLY A 272 -1.34 -31.27 13.11
N VAL A 273 -0.12 -31.76 13.32
CA VAL A 273 1.11 -31.01 13.07
C VAL A 273 1.79 -31.63 11.85
N TYR A 274 1.78 -30.88 10.76
CA TYR A 274 2.32 -31.25 9.46
C TYR A 274 3.70 -30.60 9.29
N GLU A 275 4.75 -31.37 9.55
CA GLU A 275 6.13 -30.95 9.31
C GLU A 275 6.46 -31.10 7.81
N GLU A 276 6.04 -30.10 7.03
CA GLU A 276 6.14 -30.09 5.57
C GLU A 276 6.52 -28.71 5.06
N TYR A 277 7.38 -28.66 4.04
CA TYR A 277 7.59 -27.48 3.21
C TYR A 277 6.66 -27.56 2.01
N VAL A 278 5.63 -26.71 1.98
CA VAL A 278 4.54 -26.80 1.00
C VAL A 278 4.68 -25.69 -0.04
N VAL A 279 4.62 -26.06 -1.33
CA VAL A 279 4.68 -25.10 -2.45
C VAL A 279 3.44 -25.20 -3.33
N VAL A 280 2.60 -24.16 -3.30
CA VAL A 280 1.48 -23.99 -4.23
C VAL A 280 1.97 -23.24 -5.46
N ALA A 281 2.48 -23.98 -6.44
CA ALA A 281 3.10 -23.45 -7.65
C ALA A 281 2.15 -22.60 -8.52
N LYS A 282 2.71 -21.77 -9.42
CA LYS A 282 1.96 -20.82 -10.27
C LYS A 282 0.84 -21.43 -11.13
N ASN A 283 0.96 -22.72 -11.47
CA ASN A 283 -0.04 -23.48 -12.23
C ASN A 283 -1.16 -24.04 -11.35
N LYS A 284 -1.02 -24.07 -10.02
CA LYS A 284 -2.04 -24.55 -9.07
C LYS A 284 -2.99 -23.40 -8.68
N LYS A 285 -3.80 -22.95 -9.63
CA LYS A 285 -4.72 -21.80 -9.46
C LYS A 285 -6.03 -22.19 -8.79
N TYR A 286 -6.65 -21.26 -8.07
CA TYR A 286 -7.95 -21.41 -7.40
C TYR A 286 -8.01 -22.63 -6.47
N LEU A 287 -6.96 -22.79 -5.67
CA LEU A 287 -6.89 -23.78 -4.60
C LEU A 287 -7.38 -23.15 -3.30
N MET A 288 -8.27 -23.84 -2.58
CA MET A 288 -8.73 -23.46 -1.25
C MET A 288 -8.22 -24.48 -0.24
N MET A 289 -7.45 -24.06 0.75
CA MET A 289 -6.94 -24.90 1.83
C MET A 289 -7.63 -24.49 3.13
N VAL A 290 -8.31 -25.43 3.77
CA VAL A 290 -9.10 -25.19 5.00
C VAL A 290 -8.61 -26.14 6.08
N GLY A 291 -8.18 -25.60 7.22
CA GLY A 291 -7.89 -26.37 8.43
C GLY A 291 -9.06 -26.44 9.41
N ASP A 292 -8.87 -27.22 10.47
CA ASP A 292 -9.83 -27.37 11.56
C ASP A 292 -9.83 -26.18 12.53
N GLY A 293 -8.79 -25.35 12.52
CA GLY A 293 -8.68 -24.15 13.35
C GLY A 293 -7.23 -23.71 13.59
N ILE A 294 -7.06 -22.45 14.00
CA ILE A 294 -5.80 -21.96 14.57
C ILE A 294 -5.41 -22.87 15.74
N ASN A 295 -4.13 -23.27 15.78
CA ASN A 295 -3.55 -24.23 16.74
C ASN A 295 -4.08 -25.67 16.68
N GLN A 296 -5.05 -25.98 15.80
CA GLN A 296 -5.52 -27.35 15.57
C GLN A 296 -4.83 -27.96 14.35
N THR A 297 -4.78 -27.23 13.24
CA THR A 297 -4.06 -27.61 12.03
C THR A 297 -2.83 -26.72 11.89
N VAL A 298 -1.63 -27.30 12.02
CA VAL A 298 -0.36 -26.56 12.01
C VAL A 298 0.54 -27.09 10.89
N ILE A 299 0.93 -26.22 9.95
CA ILE A 299 2.02 -26.49 9.00
C ILE A 299 3.30 -25.89 9.59
N THR A 300 4.34 -26.70 9.78
CA THR A 300 5.57 -26.25 10.47
C THR A 300 6.84 -26.59 9.70
N GLY A 301 7.80 -25.67 9.75
CA GLY A 301 9.15 -25.83 9.21
C GLY A 301 10.17 -25.05 10.04
N ASN A 302 11.43 -25.04 9.63
CA ASN A 302 12.55 -24.39 10.33
C ASN A 302 13.69 -23.91 9.41
N HIS A 303 13.49 -23.82 8.10
CA HIS A 303 14.50 -23.26 7.20
C HIS A 303 14.79 -21.79 7.55
N SER A 304 16.06 -21.42 7.46
CA SER A 304 16.55 -20.08 7.81
C SER A 304 17.77 -19.67 6.99
N VAL A 305 18.07 -18.38 6.98
CA VAL A 305 19.27 -17.85 6.30
C VAL A 305 20.56 -18.36 6.94
N ASP A 306 20.61 -18.48 8.27
CA ASP A 306 21.77 -19.03 8.98
C ASP A 306 22.06 -20.49 8.57
N ASP A 307 21.04 -21.26 8.16
CA ASP A 307 21.17 -22.63 7.66
C ASP A 307 21.43 -22.70 6.13
N GLY A 308 21.73 -21.57 5.50
CA GLY A 308 22.11 -21.48 4.08
C GLY A 308 20.94 -21.51 3.10
N TRP A 309 19.72 -21.19 3.56
CA TRP A 309 18.58 -20.89 2.68
C TRP A 309 18.55 -19.41 2.36
N SER A 310 18.00 -19.02 1.21
CA SER A 310 17.69 -17.60 1.00
C SER A 310 16.47 -17.24 1.85
N THR A 311 16.31 -15.96 2.18
CA THR A 311 15.07 -15.46 2.80
C THR A 311 13.85 -15.90 1.99
N PHE A 312 13.91 -15.81 0.65
CA PHE A 312 12.83 -16.23 -0.25
C PHE A 312 12.47 -17.72 -0.13
N ASN A 313 13.45 -18.61 -0.01
CA ASN A 313 13.25 -20.06 0.02
C ASN A 313 13.27 -20.67 1.43
N SER A 314 13.33 -19.83 2.47
CA SER A 314 13.18 -20.24 3.88
C SER A 314 11.71 -20.50 4.29
N SER A 315 10.76 -20.18 3.40
CA SER A 315 9.33 -20.26 3.67
C SER A 315 8.84 -21.68 3.98
N THR A 316 8.09 -21.85 5.08
CA THR A 316 7.37 -23.10 5.39
C THR A 316 6.23 -23.36 4.40
N LEU A 317 5.41 -22.34 4.12
CA LEU A 317 4.42 -22.36 3.04
C LEU A 317 4.76 -21.28 2.00
N ALA A 318 4.84 -21.68 0.74
CA ALA A 318 5.03 -20.79 -0.40
C ALA A 318 3.83 -20.85 -1.34
N VAL A 319 3.17 -19.71 -1.57
CA VAL A 319 2.00 -19.61 -2.44
C VAL A 319 2.30 -18.72 -3.65
N THR A 320 2.09 -19.25 -4.86
CA THR A 320 2.24 -18.52 -6.13
C THR A 320 1.04 -18.73 -7.06
N GLY A 321 0.23 -19.77 -6.83
CA GLY A 321 -1.01 -20.02 -7.57
C GLY A 321 -2.06 -18.92 -7.35
N GLN A 322 -2.46 -18.24 -8.43
CA GLN A 322 -3.47 -17.18 -8.41
C GLN A 322 -4.78 -17.64 -7.76
N GLY A 323 -5.41 -16.75 -6.98
CA GLY A 323 -6.70 -17.02 -6.35
C GLY A 323 -6.62 -18.03 -5.22
N PHE A 324 -5.45 -18.21 -4.59
CA PHE A 324 -5.32 -19.09 -3.43
C PHE A 324 -6.11 -18.58 -2.22
N VAL A 325 -6.75 -19.48 -1.50
CA VAL A 325 -7.46 -19.17 -0.25
C VAL A 325 -6.98 -20.09 0.87
N GLY A 326 -6.49 -19.53 1.97
CA GLY A 326 -6.10 -20.27 3.19
C GLY A 326 -7.00 -19.91 4.37
N ILE A 327 -7.50 -20.91 5.12
CA ILE A 327 -8.50 -20.67 6.17
C ILE A 327 -8.25 -21.57 7.39
N ASN A 328 -8.40 -21.01 8.60
CA ASN A 328 -8.46 -21.78 9.86
C ASN A 328 -7.23 -22.68 10.10
N MET A 329 -6.03 -22.14 9.99
CA MET A 329 -4.79 -22.90 10.20
C MET A 329 -3.63 -22.05 10.69
N THR A 330 -2.64 -22.69 11.29
CA THR A 330 -1.37 -22.08 11.70
C THR A 330 -0.28 -22.45 10.70
N ILE A 331 0.50 -21.45 10.26
CA ILE A 331 1.71 -21.63 9.46
C ILE A 331 2.88 -21.10 10.31
N ARG A 332 3.85 -21.97 10.63
CA ARG A 332 4.89 -21.68 11.61
C ARG A 332 6.29 -21.98 11.07
N ASN A 333 7.22 -21.05 11.29
CA ASN A 333 8.65 -21.30 11.20
C ASN A 333 9.28 -21.31 12.60
N THR A 334 9.92 -22.42 12.95
CA THR A 334 10.46 -22.72 14.30
C THR A 334 11.97 -22.48 14.43
N ALA A 335 12.63 -21.91 13.42
CA ALA A 335 14.08 -21.67 13.44
C ALA A 335 14.55 -20.86 14.67
N GLY A 336 13.75 -19.90 15.12
CA GLY A 336 14.04 -19.06 16.29
C GLY A 336 14.82 -17.80 15.96
N ALA A 337 14.85 -16.83 16.88
CA ALA A 337 15.47 -15.52 16.65
C ALA A 337 16.99 -15.60 16.35
N ILE A 338 17.69 -16.61 16.87
CA ILE A 338 19.13 -16.83 16.64
C ILE A 338 19.46 -17.21 15.20
N LYS A 339 18.46 -17.66 14.44
CA LYS A 339 18.61 -18.12 13.05
C LYS A 339 18.36 -17.03 12.00
N HIS A 340 18.17 -15.79 12.45
CA HIS A 340 17.90 -14.63 11.59
C HIS A 340 16.64 -14.85 10.74
N GLN A 341 16.65 -14.45 9.46
CA GLN A 341 15.47 -14.51 8.59
C GLN A 341 14.98 -15.96 8.42
N ALA A 342 13.70 -16.18 8.74
CA ALA A 342 13.07 -17.50 8.68
C ALA A 342 11.56 -17.36 8.42
N VAL A 343 11.17 -17.49 7.15
CA VAL A 343 9.81 -17.19 6.70
C VAL A 343 8.83 -18.31 7.08
N ALA A 344 7.67 -17.94 7.64
CA ALA A 344 6.56 -18.87 7.84
C ALA A 344 5.73 -18.97 6.56
N LEU A 345 5.20 -17.85 6.08
CA LEU A 345 4.45 -17.76 4.83
C LEU A 345 5.14 -16.81 3.85
N ARG A 346 5.40 -17.29 2.63
CA ARG A 346 5.65 -16.43 1.47
C ARG A 346 4.46 -16.46 0.52
N ASN A 347 3.93 -15.29 0.21
CA ASN A 347 2.82 -15.15 -0.72
C ASN A 347 3.19 -14.28 -1.92
N SER A 348 3.16 -14.87 -3.11
CA SER A 348 3.38 -14.28 -4.42
C SER A 348 2.19 -14.52 -5.36
N ALA A 349 1.00 -14.83 -4.80
CA ALA A 349 -0.21 -15.12 -5.57
C ALA A 349 -1.14 -13.91 -5.65
N ASP A 350 -1.56 -13.57 -6.86
CA ASP A 350 -2.52 -12.50 -7.09
C ASP A 350 -3.94 -12.95 -6.69
N LEU A 351 -4.71 -12.01 -6.15
CA LEU A 351 -6.07 -12.23 -5.65
C LEU A 351 -6.12 -13.34 -4.59
N SER A 352 -5.08 -13.45 -3.77
CA SER A 352 -5.00 -14.43 -2.69
C SER A 352 -5.62 -13.91 -1.39
N THR A 353 -6.17 -14.81 -0.58
CA THR A 353 -6.81 -14.45 0.69
C THR A 353 -6.47 -15.44 1.80
N PHE A 354 -6.25 -14.92 3.00
CA PHE A 354 -6.14 -15.71 4.22
C PHE A 354 -7.18 -15.23 5.24
N TYR A 355 -7.88 -16.18 5.86
CA TYR A 355 -8.89 -15.88 6.87
C TYR A 355 -8.71 -16.75 8.12
N SER A 356 -8.69 -16.12 9.29
CA SER A 356 -8.53 -16.85 10.57
C SER A 356 -7.35 -17.81 10.53
N CYS A 357 -6.20 -17.29 10.08
CA CYS A 357 -4.94 -18.01 10.09
C CYS A 357 -3.99 -17.40 11.13
N SER A 358 -3.09 -18.22 11.67
CA SER A 358 -1.96 -17.75 12.47
C SER A 358 -0.67 -17.87 11.66
N PHE A 359 0.18 -16.84 11.67
CA PHE A 359 1.50 -16.84 11.06
C PHE A 359 2.53 -16.62 12.16
N GLU A 360 3.41 -17.60 12.37
CA GLU A 360 4.25 -17.65 13.57
C GLU A 360 5.72 -17.79 13.21
N GLY A 361 6.54 -16.86 13.70
CA GLY A 361 7.98 -16.83 13.49
C GLY A 361 8.67 -15.83 14.41
N TYR A 362 9.87 -15.41 14.00
CA TYR A 362 10.63 -14.33 14.63
C TYR A 362 10.95 -13.26 13.59
N GLN A 363 12.15 -13.28 13.01
CA GLN A 363 12.52 -12.35 11.94
C GLN A 363 11.91 -12.84 10.62
N ASP A 364 11.29 -11.91 9.87
CA ASP A 364 10.74 -12.13 8.53
C ASP A 364 9.59 -13.17 8.46
N THR A 365 8.68 -13.22 9.46
CA THR A 365 7.59 -14.22 9.52
C THR A 365 6.69 -14.27 8.28
N LEU A 366 6.12 -13.13 7.87
CA LEU A 366 5.13 -13.02 6.81
C LEU A 366 5.69 -12.22 5.62
N TYR A 367 6.06 -12.95 4.57
CA TYR A 367 6.59 -12.36 3.34
C TYR A 367 5.46 -12.10 2.34
N VAL A 368 4.85 -10.91 2.42
CA VAL A 368 3.89 -10.36 1.45
C VAL A 368 4.61 -9.91 0.18
N HIS A 369 5.19 -10.90 -0.53
CA HIS A 369 6.18 -10.71 -1.57
C HIS A 369 5.70 -9.78 -2.69
N SER A 370 4.65 -10.15 -3.42
CA SER A 370 4.18 -9.40 -4.60
C SER A 370 2.68 -9.60 -4.87
N LEU A 371 2.13 -8.80 -5.80
CA LEU A 371 0.73 -8.85 -6.29
C LEU A 371 -0.30 -8.48 -5.20
N ARG A 372 -1.59 -8.73 -5.45
CA ARG A 372 -2.68 -8.31 -4.55
C ARG A 372 -3.06 -9.40 -3.57
N GLN A 373 -3.12 -9.05 -2.29
CA GLN A 373 -3.32 -9.99 -1.19
C GLN A 373 -4.27 -9.40 -0.15
N PHE A 374 -5.04 -10.27 0.50
CA PHE A 374 -5.93 -9.88 1.60
C PHE A 374 -5.79 -10.83 2.78
N TYR A 375 -5.60 -10.29 3.98
CA TYR A 375 -5.52 -11.06 5.22
C TYR A 375 -6.59 -10.54 6.16
N ARG A 376 -7.41 -11.42 6.73
CA ARG A 376 -8.50 -11.02 7.60
C ARG A 376 -8.64 -11.90 8.82
N GLU A 377 -8.78 -11.28 9.99
CA GLU A 377 -8.97 -12.00 11.26
C GLU A 377 -7.83 -12.98 11.54
N CYS A 378 -6.61 -12.63 11.11
CA CYS A 378 -5.42 -13.44 11.30
C CYS A 378 -4.60 -12.98 12.51
N ASP A 379 -3.85 -13.90 13.11
CA ASP A 379 -2.84 -13.61 14.13
C ASP A 379 -1.44 -13.65 13.50
N ILE A 380 -0.60 -12.65 13.78
CA ILE A 380 0.74 -12.55 13.18
C ILE A 380 1.77 -12.29 14.27
N TYR A 381 2.73 -13.20 14.42
CA TYR A 381 3.77 -13.14 15.44
C TYR A 381 5.16 -12.95 14.82
N GLY A 382 5.98 -12.09 15.41
CA GLY A 382 7.38 -11.98 15.01
C GLY A 382 8.14 -10.88 15.74
N THR A 383 9.34 -10.57 15.27
CA THR A 383 10.25 -9.60 15.91
C THR A 383 10.70 -8.51 14.93
N VAL A 384 11.75 -8.80 14.16
CA VAL A 384 12.34 -7.90 13.18
C VAL A 384 11.64 -8.11 11.85
N ASP A 385 11.12 -7.03 11.26
CA ASP A 385 10.56 -6.99 9.90
C ASP A 385 9.52 -8.07 9.60
N PHE A 386 8.71 -8.45 10.60
CA PHE A 386 7.94 -9.69 10.52
C PHE A 386 6.74 -9.63 9.56
N ILE A 387 6.39 -8.46 9.03
CA ILE A 387 5.52 -8.28 7.86
C ILE A 387 6.30 -7.46 6.82
N PHE A 388 6.80 -8.11 5.76
CA PHE A 388 7.68 -7.45 4.79
C PHE A 388 7.38 -7.88 3.36
N GLY A 389 7.87 -7.09 2.40
CA GLY A 389 7.67 -7.35 0.98
C GLY A 389 7.11 -6.15 0.22
N ASN A 390 6.64 -6.40 -1.01
CA ASN A 390 6.20 -5.36 -1.94
C ASN A 390 4.89 -5.74 -2.65
N ALA A 391 4.00 -6.45 -1.96
CA ALA A 391 2.63 -6.65 -2.39
C ALA A 391 1.80 -5.36 -2.32
N ALA A 392 0.65 -5.35 -2.98
CA ALA A 392 -0.48 -4.49 -2.64
C ALA A 392 -1.37 -5.25 -1.67
N VAL A 393 -1.18 -5.05 -0.37
CA VAL A 393 -1.79 -5.88 0.67
C VAL A 393 -2.62 -5.07 1.65
N VAL A 394 -3.78 -5.63 2.02
CA VAL A 394 -4.58 -5.16 3.14
C VAL A 394 -4.64 -6.26 4.20
N LEU A 395 -4.31 -5.91 5.43
CA LEU A 395 -4.52 -6.72 6.62
C LEU A 395 -5.64 -6.05 7.42
N GLN A 396 -6.75 -6.76 7.61
CA GLN A 396 -7.96 -6.20 8.20
C GLN A 396 -8.45 -7.05 9.38
N ASN A 397 -8.80 -6.42 10.50
CA ASN A 397 -9.26 -7.14 11.70
C ASN A 397 -8.24 -8.18 12.21
N CYS A 398 -6.96 -8.00 11.91
CA CYS A 398 -5.90 -8.92 12.35
C CYS A 398 -5.35 -8.50 13.71
N ASN A 399 -4.75 -9.45 14.42
CA ASN A 399 -3.94 -9.18 15.60
C ASN A 399 -2.45 -9.31 15.24
N MET A 400 -1.63 -8.38 15.72
CA MET A 400 -0.19 -8.38 15.51
C MET A 400 0.49 -8.44 16.87
N TYR A 401 1.33 -9.44 17.04
CA TYR A 401 1.98 -9.79 18.30
C TYR A 401 3.51 -9.73 18.19
N PRO A 402 4.12 -8.54 18.35
CA PRO A 402 5.56 -8.43 18.48
C PRO A 402 6.05 -9.25 19.68
N ARG A 403 7.08 -10.06 19.44
CA ARG A 403 7.68 -10.97 20.42
C ARG A 403 8.94 -10.37 21.04
N LEU A 404 9.47 -11.01 22.08
CA LEU A 404 10.77 -10.68 22.63
C LEU A 404 11.91 -11.03 21.63
N PRO A 405 12.66 -10.06 21.08
CA PRO A 405 13.78 -10.33 20.18
C PRO A 405 15.04 -10.69 20.97
N LEU A 406 16.17 -10.91 20.27
CA LEU A 406 17.46 -11.07 20.95
C LEU A 406 17.86 -9.78 21.67
N ALA A 407 18.72 -9.92 22.67
CA ALA A 407 19.27 -8.76 23.37
C ALA A 407 19.91 -7.76 22.39
N LYS A 408 19.63 -6.46 22.58
CA LYS A 408 20.07 -5.33 21.73
C LYS A 408 19.40 -5.24 20.36
N GLN A 409 18.50 -6.15 20.00
CA GLN A 409 17.61 -5.96 18.86
C GLN A 409 16.40 -5.11 19.26
N PHE A 410 15.66 -4.69 18.23
CA PHE A 410 14.37 -4.01 18.35
C PHE A 410 13.38 -4.70 17.42
N ASN A 411 12.09 -4.48 17.64
CA ASN A 411 11.04 -4.97 16.76
C ASN A 411 10.66 -3.90 15.73
N ALA A 412 10.43 -4.33 14.49
CA ALA A 412 9.79 -3.52 13.46
C ALA A 412 8.67 -4.36 12.86
N ILE A 413 7.42 -3.91 13.00
CA ILE A 413 6.27 -4.68 12.54
C ILE A 413 6.28 -4.80 11.01
N THR A 414 6.56 -3.70 10.32
CA THR A 414 6.61 -3.67 8.86
C THR A 414 7.97 -3.27 8.29
N ALA A 415 8.34 -3.90 7.16
CA ALA A 415 9.46 -3.49 6.32
C ALA A 415 9.05 -3.51 4.85
N GLN A 416 8.40 -2.42 4.40
CA GLN A 416 7.81 -2.38 3.06
C GLN A 416 8.87 -2.05 1.99
N GLY A 417 8.86 -2.82 0.91
CA GLY A 417 9.94 -2.90 -0.08
C GLY A 417 9.64 -2.27 -1.45
N ARG A 418 8.87 -1.18 -1.54
CA ARG A 418 8.62 -0.50 -2.83
C ARG A 418 9.87 0.23 -3.33
N THR A 419 10.29 -0.09 -4.55
CA THR A 419 11.54 0.41 -5.16
C THR A 419 11.33 1.45 -6.26
N ASP A 420 10.11 1.58 -6.79
CA ASP A 420 9.80 2.53 -7.85
C ASP A 420 8.47 3.25 -7.54
N PRO A 421 8.39 4.59 -7.71
CA PRO A 421 7.19 5.37 -7.38
C PRO A 421 5.98 5.01 -8.26
N ASN A 422 6.20 4.42 -9.44
CA ASN A 422 5.14 3.99 -10.36
C ASN A 422 4.54 2.62 -9.98
N GLN A 423 5.08 1.95 -8.95
CA GLN A 423 4.47 0.73 -8.41
C GLN A 423 3.21 1.05 -7.61
N ASN A 424 2.15 0.25 -7.83
CA ASN A 424 0.87 0.36 -7.13
C ASN A 424 0.82 -0.50 -5.85
N THR A 425 1.95 -0.64 -5.17
CA THR A 425 2.15 -1.56 -4.02
C THR A 425 2.23 -0.81 -2.68
N GLY A 426 2.04 -1.52 -1.57
CA GLY A 426 2.01 -0.94 -0.23
C GLY A 426 1.40 -1.91 0.79
N ILE A 427 1.68 -1.66 2.06
CA ILE A 427 1.06 -2.39 3.19
C ILE A 427 0.01 -1.48 3.83
N SER A 428 -1.22 -1.96 3.92
CA SER A 428 -2.32 -1.28 4.62
C SER A 428 -2.83 -2.14 5.78
N ILE A 429 -2.83 -1.57 6.98
CA ILE A 429 -3.22 -2.23 8.22
C ILE A 429 -4.46 -1.50 8.73
N GLN A 430 -5.61 -2.19 8.72
CA GLN A 430 -6.90 -1.58 8.98
C GLN A 430 -7.67 -2.31 10.08
N ASN A 431 -8.18 -1.56 11.07
CA ASN A 431 -8.99 -2.13 12.13
C ASN A 431 -8.31 -3.32 12.83
N CYS A 432 -6.99 -3.24 12.99
CA CYS A 432 -6.17 -4.29 13.60
C CYS A 432 -5.87 -3.97 15.07
N ASN A 433 -5.44 -4.98 15.81
CA ASN A 433 -4.99 -4.85 17.19
C ASN A 433 -3.48 -5.11 17.27
N ILE A 434 -2.71 -4.15 17.79
CA ILE A 434 -1.26 -4.26 17.91
C ILE A 434 -0.92 -4.31 19.40
N THR A 435 -0.62 -5.51 19.90
CA THR A 435 -0.37 -5.80 21.33
C THR A 435 0.86 -6.68 21.47
N PRO A 436 1.63 -6.59 22.56
CA PRO A 436 2.81 -7.45 22.73
C PRO A 436 2.39 -8.93 22.88
N ALA A 437 3.21 -9.85 22.37
CA ALA A 437 3.10 -11.26 22.73
C ALA A 437 3.48 -11.47 24.21
N ASP A 438 3.06 -12.59 24.81
CA ASP A 438 3.29 -12.89 26.24
C ASP A 438 4.76 -12.77 26.66
N ASP A 439 5.69 -13.18 25.79
CA ASP A 439 7.13 -13.13 26.04
C ASP A 439 7.68 -11.69 26.09
N LEU A 440 7.15 -10.79 25.26
CA LEU A 440 7.47 -9.37 25.27
C LEU A 440 6.78 -8.64 26.42
N ALA A 441 5.51 -8.95 26.68
CA ALA A 441 4.71 -8.35 27.75
C ALA A 441 5.30 -8.63 29.13
N SER A 442 5.88 -9.83 29.31
CA SER A 442 6.54 -10.25 30.55
C SER A 442 8.01 -9.82 30.65
N SER A 443 8.53 -9.10 29.66
CA SER A 443 9.93 -8.64 29.64
C SER A 443 10.14 -7.43 30.56
N ASN A 444 11.39 -6.97 30.68
CA ASN A 444 11.74 -5.78 31.47
C ASN A 444 11.31 -4.44 30.84
N GLY A 445 10.56 -4.45 29.74
CA GLY A 445 10.07 -3.25 29.05
C GLY A 445 11.12 -2.46 28.28
N THR A 446 12.34 -2.98 28.10
CA THR A 446 13.43 -2.24 27.42
C THR A 446 13.42 -2.38 25.89
N THR A 447 12.75 -3.42 25.38
CA THR A 447 12.66 -3.71 23.94
C THR A 447 11.89 -2.60 23.22
N GLN A 448 12.58 -1.93 22.30
CA GLN A 448 11.94 -0.93 21.45
C GLN A 448 11.15 -1.62 20.34
N THR A 449 9.90 -1.22 20.13
CA THR A 449 9.05 -1.71 19.03
C THR A 449 8.53 -0.55 18.20
N TYR A 450 8.65 -0.65 16.87
CA TYR A 450 8.22 0.35 15.90
C TYR A 450 7.18 -0.23 14.92
N LEU A 451 6.31 0.62 14.39
CA LEU A 451 5.33 0.30 13.36
C LEU A 451 6.00 -0.17 12.05
N GLY A 452 7.20 0.33 11.76
CA GLY A 452 8.00 -0.16 10.64
C GLY A 452 9.24 0.66 10.33
N ARG A 453 9.94 0.24 9.27
CA ARG A 453 11.13 0.91 8.72
C ARG A 453 11.25 0.73 7.18
N PRO A 454 11.82 1.71 6.46
CA PRO A 454 11.78 1.72 5.00
C PRO A 454 12.85 0.83 4.37
N TRP A 455 12.52 -0.45 4.14
CA TRP A 455 13.43 -1.40 3.49
C TRP A 455 13.90 -0.94 2.09
N LYS A 456 13.06 -0.16 1.38
CA LYS A 456 13.36 0.39 0.05
C LYS A 456 12.95 1.86 -0.06
N GLU A 457 13.53 2.53 -1.05
CA GLU A 457 13.49 4.00 -1.22
C GLU A 457 12.08 4.59 -1.23
N TYR A 458 11.09 3.90 -1.81
CA TYR A 458 9.72 4.41 -1.92
C TYR A 458 8.77 3.69 -0.96
N SER A 459 9.28 3.16 0.16
CA SER A 459 8.52 2.38 1.14
C SER A 459 7.16 3.01 1.46
N ARG A 460 6.10 2.21 1.51
CA ARG A 460 4.74 2.71 1.74
C ARG A 460 3.92 1.81 2.66
N THR A 461 3.60 2.33 3.85
CA THR A 461 2.85 1.63 4.89
C THR A 461 1.83 2.57 5.52
N ILE A 462 0.61 2.10 5.75
CA ILE A 462 -0.46 2.88 6.41
C ILE A 462 -1.07 2.03 7.53
N TYR A 463 -1.20 2.61 8.72
CA TYR A 463 -2.01 2.07 9.83
C TYR A 463 -3.26 2.93 10.00
N MET A 464 -4.44 2.33 9.94
CA MET A 464 -5.68 3.07 10.09
C MET A 464 -6.72 2.34 10.93
N GLN A 465 -7.48 3.11 11.71
CA GLN A 465 -8.58 2.62 12.53
C GLN A 465 -8.16 1.48 13.47
N SER A 466 -6.88 1.39 13.82
CA SER A 466 -6.28 0.27 14.54
C SER A 466 -5.95 0.66 15.98
N PHE A 467 -5.91 -0.32 16.88
CA PHE A 467 -5.44 -0.11 18.25
C PHE A 467 -3.91 -0.31 18.32
N LEU A 468 -3.22 0.65 18.91
CA LEU A 468 -1.77 0.65 19.11
C LEU A 468 -1.46 0.70 20.61
N ASP A 469 -1.02 -0.42 21.21
CA ASP A 469 -0.73 -0.47 22.64
C ASP A 469 0.52 0.36 23.04
N SER A 470 0.63 0.63 24.34
CA SER A 470 1.60 1.51 25.01
C SER A 470 3.08 1.20 24.76
N PHE A 471 3.41 -0.04 24.42
CA PHE A 471 4.78 -0.50 24.17
C PHE A 471 5.34 -0.06 22.81
N ILE A 472 4.49 0.42 21.90
CA ILE A 472 4.94 1.01 20.63
C ILE A 472 5.69 2.30 20.95
N ASN A 473 6.92 2.39 20.45
CA ASN A 473 7.76 3.55 20.65
C ASN A 473 7.04 4.82 20.15
N PRO A 474 7.04 5.94 20.93
CA PRO A 474 6.36 7.18 20.53
C PRO A 474 6.81 7.78 19.19
N ALA A 475 8.04 7.51 18.73
CA ALA A 475 8.50 7.91 17.40
C ALA A 475 7.71 7.25 16.28
N GLY A 476 7.02 6.13 16.56
CA GLY A 476 6.22 5.34 15.63
C GLY A 476 7.07 4.53 14.66
N TRP A 477 7.97 5.17 13.94
CA TRP A 477 8.75 4.61 12.84
C TRP A 477 10.25 4.64 13.13
N ARG A 478 11.01 3.77 12.45
CA ARG A 478 12.47 3.67 12.61
C ARG A 478 13.16 3.90 11.27
N GLU A 479 14.29 4.59 11.27
CA GLU A 479 15.10 4.75 10.06
C GLU A 479 15.69 3.40 9.62
N TRP A 480 15.89 3.21 8.32
CA TRP A 480 16.60 2.05 7.80
C TRP A 480 18.12 2.20 8.01
N SER A 481 18.69 3.30 7.50
CA SER A 481 20.09 3.68 7.67
C SER A 481 20.29 5.15 7.28
N GLY A 482 20.76 5.98 8.21
CA GLY A 482 20.96 7.42 7.96
C GLY A 482 19.68 8.11 7.47
N ASP A 483 19.80 8.90 6.40
CA ASP A 483 18.72 9.64 5.75
C ASP A 483 18.04 8.87 4.59
N PHE A 484 18.39 7.60 4.38
CA PHE A 484 17.83 6.78 3.31
C PHE A 484 16.30 6.71 3.39
N ALA A 485 15.65 6.98 2.25
CA ALA A 485 14.20 6.91 2.04
C ALA A 485 13.33 7.92 2.84
N LEU A 486 13.91 8.78 3.68
CA LEU A 486 13.13 9.69 4.53
C LEU A 486 12.30 10.71 3.73
N ASN A 487 12.79 11.13 2.56
CA ASN A 487 12.09 12.09 1.68
C ASN A 487 11.18 11.45 0.63
N THR A 488 11.20 10.13 0.48
CA THR A 488 10.57 9.41 -0.64
C THR A 488 9.60 8.31 -0.20
N SER A 489 9.72 7.84 1.04
CA SER A 489 8.76 6.94 1.67
C SER A 489 7.45 7.65 2.02
N TYR A 490 6.38 6.89 2.19
CA TYR A 490 5.07 7.37 2.60
C TYR A 490 4.55 6.51 3.75
N TYR A 491 4.70 7.00 4.97
CA TYR A 491 4.19 6.38 6.19
C TYR A 491 3.12 7.25 6.81
N ALA A 492 1.97 6.65 7.12
CA ALA A 492 0.82 7.38 7.62
C ALA A 492 0.06 6.59 8.70
N GLU A 493 -0.52 7.32 9.63
CA GLU A 493 -1.48 6.84 10.61
C GLU A 493 -2.83 7.55 10.38
N PHE A 494 -3.96 6.88 10.55
CA PHE A 494 -5.28 7.52 10.39
C PHE A 494 -6.31 6.96 11.37
N SER A 495 -6.83 7.79 12.27
CA SER A 495 -7.89 7.42 13.23
C SER A 495 -7.57 6.16 14.07
N ASN A 496 -6.30 5.96 14.43
CA ASN A 496 -5.90 4.90 15.35
C ASN A 496 -6.32 5.26 16.78
N THR A 497 -6.61 4.25 17.60
CA THR A 497 -6.73 4.40 19.05
C THR A 497 -5.39 4.01 19.68
N ASP A 498 -4.79 4.87 20.49
CA ASP A 498 -3.50 4.57 21.11
C ASP A 498 -3.58 4.38 22.63
N GLY A 499 -2.83 3.39 23.10
CA GLY A 499 -2.39 3.24 24.49
C GLY A 499 -0.99 3.81 24.70
N ARG A 500 -0.31 4.26 23.65
CA ARG A 500 0.99 4.95 23.72
C ARG A 500 0.90 6.05 24.78
N PRO A 501 1.82 6.10 25.77
CA PRO A 501 1.91 7.30 26.59
C PRO A 501 2.10 8.44 25.60
N PHE A 502 1.28 9.50 25.70
CA PHE A 502 1.39 10.70 24.85
C PHE A 502 2.83 11.22 24.93
N GLY A 503 3.69 10.65 24.09
CA GLY A 503 5.12 10.85 24.14
C GLY A 503 5.34 12.17 23.45
N THR A 504 5.83 13.14 24.22
CA THR A 504 6.32 14.44 23.73
C THR A 504 5.32 15.41 23.08
N SER A 505 4.10 15.00 22.72
CA SER A 505 3.13 15.93 22.10
C SER A 505 2.56 16.94 23.10
N SER A 506 2.28 16.57 24.35
CA SER A 506 1.65 17.50 25.31
C SER A 506 2.55 18.71 25.62
N SER A 507 3.85 18.52 25.88
CA SER A 507 4.74 19.65 26.18
C SER A 507 5.03 20.52 24.95
N LEU A 508 5.27 19.91 23.79
CA LEU A 508 5.51 20.63 22.52
C LEU A 508 4.28 21.40 22.05
N ILE A 509 3.08 20.83 22.20
CA ILE A 509 1.82 21.50 21.87
C ILE A 509 1.55 22.62 22.88
N THR A 510 1.75 22.38 24.18
CA THR A 510 1.63 23.42 25.20
C THR A 510 2.61 24.57 24.96
N GLU A 511 3.84 24.28 24.51
CA GLU A 511 4.83 25.28 24.11
C GLU A 511 4.41 26.02 22.85
N ALA A 512 4.05 25.31 21.77
CA ALA A 512 3.60 25.91 20.51
C ALA A 512 2.37 26.80 20.69
N CYS A 513 1.43 26.38 21.54
CA CYS A 513 0.21 27.12 21.82
C CYS A 513 0.40 28.19 22.91
N SER A 514 1.60 28.34 23.49
CA SER A 514 1.84 29.23 24.64
C SER A 514 1.63 30.72 24.33
N GLU A 515 1.89 31.15 23.09
CA GLU A 515 1.72 32.53 22.63
C GLU A 515 0.42 32.76 21.86
N THR A 516 -0.46 31.75 21.81
CA THR A 516 -1.73 31.87 21.11
C THR A 516 -2.80 32.52 21.99
N PRO A 517 -3.63 33.43 21.46
CA PRO A 517 -4.68 34.09 22.24
C PRO A 517 -5.83 33.14 22.62
N LYS A 518 -6.00 32.02 21.91
CA LYS A 518 -6.95 30.95 22.27
C LYS A 518 -6.25 29.60 22.42
N LYS A 519 -5.53 29.45 23.53
CA LYS A 519 -4.74 28.25 23.85
C LYS A 519 -5.53 26.94 23.75
N ASP A 520 -6.69 26.83 24.40
CA ASP A 520 -7.50 25.61 24.35
C ASP A 520 -7.95 25.25 22.93
N LEU A 521 -8.25 26.27 22.12
CA LEU A 521 -8.60 26.08 20.70
C LEU A 521 -7.37 25.63 19.90
N CYS A 522 -6.20 26.23 20.12
CA CYS A 522 -4.94 25.80 19.51
C CYS A 522 -4.62 24.35 19.84
N GLU A 523 -4.64 23.99 21.13
CA GLU A 523 -4.38 22.63 21.58
C GLU A 523 -5.38 21.65 20.96
N LYS A 524 -6.66 22.02 20.89
CA LYS A 524 -7.69 21.21 20.24
C LYS A 524 -7.42 21.02 18.74
N ILE A 525 -7.11 22.07 17.99
CA ILE A 525 -6.85 22.02 16.54
C ILE A 525 -5.64 21.16 16.24
N VAL A 526 -4.54 21.38 16.95
CA VAL A 526 -3.30 20.61 16.79
C VAL A 526 -3.51 19.15 17.21
N ASN A 527 -4.46 18.88 18.12
CA ASN A 527 -4.84 17.53 18.51
C ASN A 527 -5.78 16.82 17.53
N LEU A 528 -6.57 17.55 16.74
CA LEU A 528 -7.57 16.99 15.80
C LEU A 528 -6.93 16.39 14.54
N ASP A 529 -5.72 16.83 14.16
CA ASP A 529 -5.04 16.23 13.02
C ASP A 529 -4.30 14.95 13.42
N HIS A 530 -4.93 13.81 13.11
CA HIS A 530 -4.39 12.47 13.31
C HIS A 530 -3.53 12.00 12.13
N MET A 531 -3.41 12.80 11.05
CA MET A 531 -2.77 12.38 9.80
C MET A 531 -1.28 12.69 9.71
N ASN A 532 -0.77 13.63 10.52
CA ASN A 532 0.64 14.05 10.50
C ASN A 532 1.34 13.76 11.85
N PRO A 533 2.55 13.16 11.83
CA PRO A 533 3.32 12.96 13.05
C PRO A 533 3.80 14.32 13.59
N ARG A 534 3.63 14.56 14.90
CA ARG A 534 3.94 15.84 15.57
C ARG A 534 5.35 15.80 16.15
N ASN A 535 6.34 15.83 15.27
CA ASN A 535 7.72 15.58 15.66
C ASN A 535 8.46 16.88 16.06
N ASN A 536 7.98 18.06 15.62
CA ASN A 536 8.60 19.35 15.89
C ASN A 536 7.61 20.55 15.73
N LEU A 537 8.08 21.78 16.00
CA LEU A 537 7.28 23.01 15.89
C LEU A 537 6.85 23.37 14.47
N ASN A 538 7.60 22.96 13.45
CA ASN A 538 7.23 23.16 12.04
C ASN A 538 5.98 22.34 11.68
N ASP A 539 5.92 21.10 12.16
CA ASP A 539 4.75 20.22 11.95
C ASP A 539 3.50 20.83 12.59
N ILE A 540 3.65 21.41 13.80
CA ILE A 540 2.54 22.08 14.52
C ILE A 540 2.11 23.37 13.79
N ALA A 541 3.05 24.16 13.28
CA ALA A 541 2.75 25.35 12.47
C ALA A 541 2.01 24.98 11.18
N PHE A 542 2.46 23.94 10.48
CA PHE A 542 1.78 23.42 9.29
C PHE A 542 0.33 23.01 9.59
N ILE A 543 0.10 22.25 10.66
CA ILE A 543 -1.26 21.84 11.07
C ILE A 543 -2.14 23.06 11.35
N ALA A 544 -1.63 24.06 12.08
CA ALA A 544 -2.38 25.28 12.36
C ALA A 544 -2.77 26.03 11.07
N PHE A 545 -1.87 26.08 10.09
CA PHE A 545 -2.10 26.78 8.82
C PHE A 545 -3.09 26.01 7.94
N ASP A 546 -2.90 24.70 7.79
CA ASP A 546 -3.77 23.81 7.01
C ASP A 546 -5.21 23.80 7.53
N GLN A 547 -5.41 23.79 8.85
CA GLN A 547 -6.75 23.86 9.44
C GLN A 547 -7.41 25.24 9.21
N THR A 548 -6.60 26.30 9.16
CA THR A 548 -7.08 27.64 8.84
C THR A 548 -7.50 27.73 7.36
N ASP A 549 -6.72 27.16 6.45
CA ASP A 549 -7.07 27.12 5.02
C ASP A 549 -8.34 26.29 4.76
N LYS A 550 -8.47 25.12 5.41
CA LYS A 550 -9.68 24.29 5.33
C LYS A 550 -10.93 25.04 5.79
N ALA A 551 -10.82 25.83 6.86
CA ALA A 551 -11.91 26.67 7.33
C ALA A 551 -12.25 27.78 6.33
N ALA A 552 -11.24 28.45 5.75
CA ALA A 552 -11.44 29.45 4.70
C ALA A 552 -12.14 28.85 3.46
N THR A 553 -11.67 27.70 2.98
CA THR A 553 -12.27 26.97 1.86
C THR A 553 -13.72 26.56 2.15
N SER A 554 -14.00 26.05 3.35
CA SER A 554 -15.37 25.71 3.76
C SER A 554 -16.29 26.93 3.79
N ASN A 555 -15.77 28.09 4.21
CA ASN A 555 -16.52 29.34 4.20
C ASN A 555 -16.84 29.82 2.78
N ILE A 556 -15.93 29.64 1.80
CA ILE A 556 -16.17 29.92 0.38
C ILE A 556 -17.31 29.04 -0.16
N GLU A 557 -17.25 27.73 0.11
CA GLU A 557 -18.31 26.80 -0.32
C GLU A 557 -19.67 27.17 0.27
N PHE A 558 -19.71 27.53 1.56
CA PHE A 558 -20.93 27.99 2.22
C PHE A 558 -21.51 29.23 1.54
N ILE A 559 -20.69 30.25 1.26
CA ILE A 559 -21.16 31.47 0.59
C ILE A 559 -21.66 31.16 -0.81
N SER A 560 -20.97 30.31 -1.58
CA SER A 560 -21.41 29.90 -2.91
C SER A 560 -22.79 29.24 -2.87
N GLN A 561 -23.05 28.38 -1.88
CA GLN A 561 -24.34 27.72 -1.70
C GLN A 561 -25.42 28.71 -1.23
N ALA A 562 -25.10 29.58 -0.27
CA ALA A 562 -26.01 30.60 0.24
C ALA A 562 -26.47 31.57 -0.88
N LYS A 563 -25.55 32.01 -1.75
CA LYS A 563 -25.85 32.82 -2.93
C LYS A 563 -26.77 32.11 -3.93
N ALA A 564 -26.62 30.80 -4.10
CA ALA A 564 -27.47 30.00 -5.00
C ALA A 564 -28.91 29.86 -4.46
N ILE A 565 -29.10 29.89 -3.14
CA ILE A 565 -30.41 29.75 -2.47
C ILE A 565 -31.12 31.10 -2.32
N ALA A 566 -30.38 32.19 -2.05
CA ALA A 566 -30.92 33.51 -1.67
C ALA A 566 -31.53 34.35 -2.82
N GLY A 567 -32.07 33.70 -3.86
CA GLY A 567 -32.64 34.32 -5.07
C GLY A 567 -33.31 35.68 -4.84
N THR A 568 -32.59 36.75 -5.21
CA THR A 568 -33.05 38.13 -5.45
C THR A 568 -33.99 38.79 -4.43
N THR A 569 -33.78 38.61 -3.11
CA THR A 569 -34.71 39.20 -2.11
C THR A 569 -34.13 40.16 -1.06
N SER A 570 -32.80 40.36 -0.98
CA SER A 570 -32.21 41.55 -0.32
C SER A 570 -30.92 42.00 -1.00
N ASN A 571 -30.89 43.24 -1.51
CA ASN A 571 -29.73 43.81 -2.22
C ASN A 571 -28.51 44.01 -1.30
N GLU A 572 -28.73 44.16 0.00
CA GLU A 572 -27.68 44.58 0.94
C GLU A 572 -26.93 43.37 1.54
N VAL A 573 -27.63 42.28 1.85
CA VAL A 573 -27.02 41.00 2.30
C VAL A 573 -26.21 40.34 1.17
N ASN A 574 -26.72 40.40 -0.07
CA ASN A 574 -25.99 39.91 -1.24
C ASN A 574 -24.69 40.70 -1.50
N LYS A 575 -24.66 41.99 -1.16
CA LYS A 575 -23.46 42.81 -1.24
C LYS A 575 -22.41 42.33 -0.23
N ALA A 576 -22.81 42.07 1.02
CA ALA A 576 -21.92 41.52 2.05
C ALA A 576 -21.39 40.13 1.66
N PHE A 577 -22.25 39.21 1.16
CA PHE A 577 -21.79 37.92 0.64
C PHE A 577 -20.80 38.06 -0.51
N THR A 578 -20.97 39.04 -1.39
CA THR A 578 -20.05 39.27 -2.52
C THR A 578 -18.69 39.78 -2.06
N VAL A 579 -18.67 40.68 -1.08
CA VAL A 579 -17.42 41.15 -0.46
C VAL A 579 -16.71 39.99 0.25
N CYS A 580 -17.43 39.25 1.09
CA CYS A 580 -16.85 38.14 1.86
C CYS A 580 -16.33 36.97 1.02
N ASP A 581 -16.99 36.63 -0.08
CA ASP A 581 -16.51 35.62 -1.04
C ASP A 581 -15.09 35.93 -1.53
N LYS A 582 -14.90 37.18 -1.97
CA LYS A 582 -13.62 37.66 -2.49
C LYS A 582 -12.56 37.75 -1.40
N GLU A 583 -12.94 38.17 -0.20
CA GLU A 583 -11.99 38.26 0.92
C GLU A 583 -11.65 36.87 1.50
N TYR A 584 -12.55 35.88 1.45
CA TYR A 584 -12.22 34.49 1.80
C TYR A 584 -11.26 33.86 0.77
N GLU A 585 -11.48 34.07 -0.54
CA GLU A 585 -10.53 33.65 -1.57
C GLU A 585 -9.15 34.27 -1.32
N ARG A 586 -9.11 35.58 -1.04
CA ARG A 586 -7.87 36.30 -0.73
C ARG A 586 -7.19 35.77 0.53
N ALA A 587 -7.96 35.40 1.55
CA ALA A 587 -7.42 34.83 2.77
C ALA A 587 -6.85 33.42 2.52
N SER A 588 -7.56 32.56 1.79
CA SER A 588 -7.09 31.21 1.41
C SER A 588 -5.81 31.29 0.58
N ASP A 589 -5.77 32.14 -0.46
CA ASP A 589 -4.55 32.38 -1.26
C ASP A 589 -3.36 32.82 -0.40
N ALA A 590 -3.59 33.70 0.58
CA ALA A 590 -2.55 34.15 1.49
C ALA A 590 -2.08 33.02 2.44
N ILE A 591 -2.99 32.20 2.96
CA ILE A 591 -2.65 31.05 3.81
C ILE A 591 -1.86 30.01 3.00
N ASP A 592 -2.26 29.72 1.76
CA ASP A 592 -1.55 28.81 0.86
C ASP A 592 -0.11 29.26 0.57
N ASN A 593 0.09 30.57 0.41
CA ASN A 593 1.42 31.15 0.27
C ASN A 593 2.24 31.01 1.57
N ALA A 594 1.62 31.14 2.74
CA ALA A 594 2.27 30.90 4.03
C ALA A 594 2.68 29.43 4.21
N ILE A 595 1.83 28.47 3.83
CA ILE A 595 2.10 27.03 3.84
C ILE A 595 3.26 26.68 2.89
N SER A 596 3.24 27.24 1.68
CA SER A 596 4.31 27.10 0.69
C SER A 596 5.63 27.68 1.21
N GLY A 597 5.56 28.79 1.94
CA GLY A 597 6.71 29.44 2.57
C GLY A 597 7.36 28.58 3.66
N LEU A 598 6.56 27.94 4.53
CA LEU A 598 7.07 26.98 5.52
C LEU A 598 7.80 25.81 4.84
N SER A 599 7.26 25.32 3.73
CA SER A 599 7.82 24.19 2.98
C SER A 599 9.13 24.53 2.26
N SER A 600 9.31 25.79 1.85
CA SER A 600 10.46 26.23 1.05
C SER A 600 11.53 27.01 1.84
N LYS A 601 11.39 27.12 3.17
CA LYS A 601 12.27 27.88 4.08
C LYS A 601 12.44 29.35 3.65
N THR A 602 11.34 29.99 3.26
CA THR A 602 11.29 31.42 2.93
C THR A 602 11.60 32.28 4.17
N LYS A 603 11.93 33.57 3.98
CA LYS A 603 12.15 34.51 5.10
C LYS A 603 10.89 34.59 5.97
N GLY A 604 11.03 34.41 7.29
CA GLY A 604 9.90 34.41 8.23
C GLY A 604 9.03 35.68 8.19
N GLU A 605 9.63 36.83 7.83
CA GLU A 605 8.90 38.09 7.63
C GLU A 605 7.85 38.02 6.50
N GLU A 606 8.09 37.22 5.45
CA GLU A 606 7.13 37.04 4.35
C GLU A 606 5.94 36.16 4.79
N ILE A 607 6.21 35.09 5.55
CA ILE A 607 5.18 34.20 6.09
C ILE A 607 4.28 34.96 7.08
N GLU A 608 4.88 35.74 7.98
CA GLU A 608 4.12 36.57 8.92
C GLU A 608 3.23 37.58 8.20
N LYS A 609 3.75 38.18 7.11
CA LYS A 609 2.99 39.11 6.27
C LYS A 609 1.78 38.41 5.64
N PHE A 610 1.94 37.21 5.09
CA PHE A 610 0.82 36.47 4.51
C PHE A 610 -0.30 36.19 5.53
N LEU A 611 0.03 35.77 6.75
CA LEU A 611 -0.97 35.53 7.80
C LEU A 611 -1.69 36.83 8.24
N LYS A 612 -0.97 37.95 8.27
CA LYS A 612 -1.57 39.28 8.54
C LYS A 612 -2.45 39.76 7.39
N ASP A 613 -2.04 39.52 6.14
CA ASP A 613 -2.83 39.83 4.95
C ASP A 613 -4.14 39.02 4.94
N ALA A 614 -4.09 37.74 5.32
CA ALA A 614 -5.28 36.90 5.51
C ALA A 614 -6.20 37.45 6.61
N SER A 615 -5.65 37.83 7.77
CA SER A 615 -6.42 38.44 8.87
C SER A 615 -7.11 39.73 8.43
N THR A 616 -6.40 40.59 7.71
CA THR A 616 -6.93 41.85 7.18
C THR A 616 -8.08 41.63 6.19
N ALA A 617 -7.98 40.59 5.35
CA ALA A 617 -9.06 40.22 4.44
C ALA A 617 -10.33 39.82 5.22
N ILE A 618 -10.19 38.99 6.25
CA ILE A 618 -11.36 38.56 7.05
C ILE A 618 -11.95 39.72 7.87
N GLU A 619 -11.13 40.59 8.43
CA GLU A 619 -11.60 41.82 9.09
C GLU A 619 -12.38 42.73 8.12
N THR A 620 -11.96 42.80 6.86
CA THR A 620 -12.67 43.55 5.80
C THR A 620 -14.05 42.95 5.53
N CYS A 621 -14.15 41.62 5.45
CA CYS A 621 -15.44 40.92 5.36
C CYS A 621 -16.31 41.17 6.61
N GLU A 622 -15.71 41.12 7.81
CA GLU A 622 -16.42 41.32 9.08
C GLU A 622 -17.05 42.72 9.20
N VAL A 623 -16.32 43.76 8.77
CA VAL A 623 -16.85 45.13 8.71
C VAL A 623 -18.07 45.19 7.77
N SER A 624 -17.97 44.57 6.59
CA SER A 624 -19.08 44.53 5.63
C SER A 624 -20.29 43.76 6.15
N THR A 625 -20.12 42.80 7.07
CA THR A 625 -21.23 42.04 7.66
C THR A 625 -21.89 42.78 8.83
N LYS A 626 -21.11 43.48 9.66
CA LYS A 626 -21.63 44.25 10.81
C LYS A 626 -22.52 45.42 10.39
N GLU A 627 -22.27 46.00 9.21
CA GLU A 627 -23.13 47.03 8.62
C GLU A 627 -24.54 46.52 8.28
N GLN A 628 -24.79 45.20 8.33
CA GLN A 628 -26.05 44.56 7.89
C GLN A 628 -26.98 44.09 9.04
N ALA A 629 -26.78 44.61 10.26
CA ALA A 629 -27.63 44.51 11.45
C ALA A 629 -28.55 43.27 11.52
N GLY A 630 -27.97 42.12 11.89
CA GLY A 630 -28.72 40.90 12.29
C GLY A 630 -29.10 39.92 11.18
N ASN A 631 -29.01 40.32 9.89
CA ASN A 631 -29.35 39.44 8.76
C ASN A 631 -28.19 38.52 8.30
N ALA A 632 -26.98 38.70 8.84
CA ALA A 632 -25.77 37.96 8.48
C ALA A 632 -25.09 37.26 9.67
N LEU A 633 -25.84 36.95 10.73
CA LEU A 633 -25.32 36.39 11.99
C LEU A 633 -24.44 35.14 11.81
N GLN A 634 -24.79 34.27 10.84
CA GLN A 634 -24.00 33.09 10.53
C GLN A 634 -22.62 33.44 9.95
N LEU A 635 -22.53 34.48 9.12
CA LEU A 635 -21.26 34.96 8.57
C LEU A 635 -20.40 35.63 9.64
N GLU A 636 -21.01 36.35 10.57
CA GLU A 636 -20.30 36.94 11.71
C GLU A 636 -19.61 35.86 12.56
N HIS A 637 -20.33 34.76 12.85
CA HIS A 637 -19.73 33.61 13.54
C HIS A 637 -18.61 32.95 12.73
N MET A 638 -18.81 32.72 11.42
CA MET A 638 -17.78 32.15 10.55
C MET A 638 -16.53 33.03 10.44
N ASN A 639 -16.69 34.35 10.37
CA ASN A 639 -15.60 35.33 10.38
C ASN A 639 -14.84 35.28 11.69
N GLN A 640 -15.56 35.25 12.81
CA GLN A 640 -14.96 35.19 14.13
C GLN A 640 -14.16 33.89 14.33
N ASP A 641 -14.73 32.75 13.94
CA ASP A 641 -14.06 31.45 13.99
C ASP A 641 -12.78 31.46 13.14
N LEU A 642 -12.83 31.97 11.91
CA LEU A 642 -11.67 32.05 11.03
C LEU A 642 -10.60 33.03 11.54
N LEU A 643 -10.99 34.18 12.11
CA LEU A 643 -10.06 35.12 12.75
C LEU A 643 -9.37 34.49 13.96
N ASP A 644 -10.07 33.66 14.72
CA ASP A 644 -9.50 32.96 15.86
C ASP A 644 -8.50 31.88 15.43
N LEU A 645 -8.78 31.17 14.34
CA LEU A 645 -7.83 30.25 13.70
C LEU A 645 -6.58 31.00 13.22
N LEU A 646 -6.74 32.11 12.50
CA LEU A 646 -5.64 32.93 12.00
C LEU A 646 -4.75 33.48 13.12
N LYS A 647 -5.37 33.94 14.23
CA LYS A 647 -4.64 34.41 15.40
C LYS A 647 -3.85 33.30 16.09
N ASN A 648 -4.43 32.09 16.17
CA ASN A 648 -3.72 30.93 16.69
C ASN A 648 -2.58 30.51 15.76
N ALA A 649 -2.79 30.49 14.44
CA ALA A 649 -1.75 30.22 13.45
C ALA A 649 -0.58 31.21 13.58
N LEU A 650 -0.87 32.51 13.73
CA LEU A 650 0.14 33.54 13.93
C LEU A 650 0.92 33.33 15.25
N GLY A 651 0.24 33.02 16.35
CA GLY A 651 0.89 32.75 17.63
C GLY A 651 1.78 31.50 17.61
N VAL A 652 1.33 30.41 16.97
CA VAL A 652 2.16 29.22 16.75
C VAL A 652 3.38 29.55 15.89
N PHE A 653 3.20 30.35 14.84
CA PHE A 653 4.29 30.78 13.97
C PHE A 653 5.34 31.63 14.71
N HIS A 654 4.92 32.50 15.65
CA HIS A 654 5.84 33.27 16.47
C HIS A 654 6.68 32.37 17.40
N VAL A 655 6.09 31.34 17.99
CA VAL A 655 6.84 30.34 18.78
C VAL A 655 7.81 29.56 17.89
N TYR A 656 7.38 29.18 16.69
CA TYR A 656 8.24 28.54 15.68
C TYR A 656 9.47 29.41 15.34
N MET A 657 9.26 30.70 15.07
CA MET A 657 10.34 31.65 14.74
C MET A 657 11.30 31.96 15.90
N LYS A 658 10.86 31.76 17.15
CA LYS A 658 11.72 31.94 18.35
C LYS A 658 12.64 30.74 18.60
N ASN A 659 12.24 29.56 18.15
CA ASN A 659 12.86 28.28 18.47
C ASN A 659 13.56 27.61 17.28
N GLY A 660 13.36 28.10 16.05
CA GLY A 660 14.04 27.68 14.82
C GLY A 660 14.98 28.74 14.28
#